data_AF-A0AAF0ESJ4-F1
#
_entry.id   AF-A0AAF0ESJ4-F1
#
_cell.length_a   1.000
_cell.length_b   1.000
_cell.length_c   1.000
_cell.angle_alpha   90.00
_cell.angle_beta   90.00
_cell.angle_gamma   90.00
#
_symmetry.space_group_name_H-M   'P 1'
#
loop_
_entity.id
_entity.type
_entity.pdbx_description
1 polymer ?
#
loop_
_entity_poly.entity_id
_entity_poly.type
_entity_poly.pdbx_seq_one_letter_code
_entity_poly.pdbx_strand_id
1 'polypeptide(L)'
;MHVPTSDDEEAWGWYSGDETRSRSPQTWAARRIAQSSDVRPRHNLRRRKPAQLRPYTLEAISYRQELVRNDWEDAVVYQRGIDAARRRTRSPSLTASPQHDEQQHTAAESHSDASPAASSDSTDYERRFRVLKRMMPARAARRCIEDLPTKTLAITTGIVEAWRDKEAAQTSDSEPPSLPPEVQPSPPQEMPLLPETISESSDEREEQVGTVVPRATVASRQSRFGRRRRTQKERDAVDKMLSRAKTLRAVFSEEASEPSESRRAIRRTAAPRESYKATSTRIDAGSHQVLFEEPKSHARRVPKKVVRNAVWVAPPEAPPPQPKVTQQTLPSLTRRQAVPPELHDQLAEACTWETLENVRLDFGIVPPAVGTRLDPHSFVGRGRLHVLLHDTISQKPSSVVMEKQLDGDMSIDDAGDALALVFDHIVDGHVERGIDGLYFFGQWFTWKLRDAHFETSRARSMLLEMTQGTLDQLTGSGDAVIALLWFRVDIVWRLHKSGSSCTDDVLANAQPLVHALLGRAHHVISDVNGVAAQAWICTIHILIALDGPGAFWDVLDGALEDWHATRIPQPIIWCEAVWHILGTVCALSCYGAAAGMASSAPRLDAHWSTIQRILTILPLRFDERVERAAPRAAMRRRDAYIRIVLHRILLFADRWNWSLAAADGVVARMFDVFDSHRLGDLPTETDHDFAPFLRKFDQNALSGAHTAFHMYLELLGKTAACGGHAARLFSRVTPVRVMPFTRHAVPTMAERSMLFNHYSAVMLFLYYVPSLALQRLRQIKSFLVFSSADASSRIACVRAMMYAGVVLRHHKLDIAPVSQWFKEVIYVLLDEHASAGSDELCQREALRTLVVVLRSISHVIAHAALTPDAKGYPPLGLLLVACDRRVLGVANDKQVCTEVLGCINQYLRARKQTQQKKQILPASQSSDMDLDDTLLYDEALGQMLGEDPARSDDAAFAQYAHDTLSPALFRLLTDSQHPDVVRKDEARVETIVRQAEEESFKALLVDCWAGCAAVIVAHELRDWRSYFTLGKESWKRLGDPVEKRNVALRLAVNVALIDQSAYTGLRAEFFGIMLQSLAADAHTLQSALLGLLVYSLDPPSPLLHGVLSMFKAPELRLDPFEAAQRIEGDMLMPLRGELVALLLANLAALVTTVRGIGTGTSAGAGASASVPWTGTRKAAEDMPLVVSCVSALLSSIRAYASVERDGRSQKEFVAFSRHVLHCVQSMGDLVERAVRTELSSTAAAINSIA
;
A
#
# COMPACT_ATOMS: atom_id res chain seq x y z
N MET A 1 9.41 -10.88 -45.99
CA MET A 1 8.42 -11.84 -46.51
C MET A 1 7.09 -11.57 -45.81
N HIS A 2 5.97 -11.91 -46.46
CA HIS A 2 4.63 -11.98 -45.82
C HIS A 2 4.53 -13.24 -44.92
N VAL A 3 3.49 -13.50 -44.11
CA VAL A 3 2.09 -12.98 -44.04
C VAL A 3 1.61 -13.00 -42.54
N PRO A 4 0.39 -12.55 -42.15
CA PRO A 4 0.21 -11.26 -41.47
C PRO A 4 -0.39 -11.36 -40.04
N THR A 5 -0.77 -10.21 -39.48
CA THR A 5 -1.57 -10.04 -38.26
C THR A 5 -3.05 -10.38 -38.44
N SER A 6 -3.70 -10.78 -37.35
CA SER A 6 -5.14 -10.63 -37.11
C SER A 6 -5.36 -10.04 -35.72
N ASP A 7 -6.33 -9.13 -35.61
CA ASP A 7 -6.76 -8.54 -34.34
C ASP A 7 -7.66 -9.51 -33.55
N ASP A 8 -7.53 -9.53 -32.22
CA ASP A 8 -8.57 -10.02 -31.30
C ASP A 8 -8.40 -9.34 -29.92
N GLU A 9 -9.49 -8.85 -29.33
CA GLU A 9 -9.50 -8.10 -28.06
C GLU A 9 -9.80 -9.03 -26.85
N GLU A 10 -8.80 -9.69 -26.27
CA GLU A 10 -9.01 -10.47 -25.04
C GLU A 10 -8.95 -9.60 -23.76
N ALA A 11 -10.13 -9.15 -23.32
CA ALA A 11 -10.31 -8.46 -22.04
C ALA A 11 -10.30 -9.45 -20.85
N TRP A 12 -9.22 -9.46 -20.07
CA TRP A 12 -9.03 -10.35 -18.90
C TRP A 12 -9.87 -9.97 -17.67
N GLY A 13 -11.17 -10.18 -17.76
CA GLY A 13 -12.14 -9.97 -16.67
C GLY A 13 -12.21 -11.14 -15.69
N TRP A 14 -11.40 -11.12 -14.63
CA TRP A 14 -11.51 -12.09 -13.52
C TRP A 14 -12.67 -11.73 -12.57
N TYR A 15 -13.70 -12.59 -12.53
CA TYR A 15 -14.74 -12.54 -11.49
C TYR A 15 -15.00 -13.95 -10.93
N SER A 16 -14.77 -14.13 -9.64
CA SER A 16 -15.24 -15.32 -8.90
C SER A 16 -16.78 -15.29 -8.80
N GLY A 17 -17.41 -16.45 -8.97
CA GLY A 17 -18.87 -16.55 -9.01
C GLY A 17 -19.54 -16.29 -7.65
N ASP A 18 -20.66 -15.57 -7.68
CA ASP A 18 -21.58 -15.37 -6.57
C ASP A 18 -22.96 -15.90 -6.97
N GLU A 19 -23.56 -16.80 -6.18
CA GLU A 19 -24.74 -17.58 -6.59
C GLU A 19 -26.06 -16.82 -6.43
N THR A 20 -26.55 -16.20 -7.51
CA THR A 20 -27.94 -15.69 -7.55
C THR A 20 -28.88 -16.54 -8.40
N ARG A 21 -29.72 -17.34 -7.73
CA ARG A 21 -30.82 -18.12 -8.35
C ARG A 21 -31.78 -17.25 -9.18
N SER A 22 -31.79 -17.42 -10.50
CA SER A 22 -32.82 -16.87 -11.39
C SER A 22 -33.79 -17.95 -11.88
N ARG A 23 -35.08 -17.60 -11.99
CA ARG A 23 -36.17 -18.53 -12.38
C ARG A 23 -36.46 -18.46 -13.89
N SER A 24 -36.67 -19.61 -14.52
CA SER A 24 -37.56 -19.77 -15.69
C SER A 24 -38.05 -21.25 -15.77
N PRO A 25 -38.93 -21.67 -16.70
CA PRO A 25 -40.36 -21.66 -16.39
C PRO A 25 -41.11 -23.00 -16.58
N GLN A 26 -42.30 -23.06 -15.99
CA GLN A 26 -43.48 -23.89 -16.32
C GLN A 26 -43.33 -25.09 -17.28
N THR A 27 -43.72 -26.30 -16.83
CA THR A 27 -45.04 -26.87 -17.21
C THR A 27 -45.45 -28.11 -16.37
N TRP A 28 -46.78 -28.32 -16.28
CA TRP A 28 -47.50 -29.60 -16.11
C TRP A 28 -47.19 -30.53 -14.90
N ALA A 29 -47.88 -30.33 -13.76
CA ALA A 29 -48.54 -31.42 -12.98
C ALA A 29 -49.33 -30.91 -11.73
N ALA A 30 -50.48 -30.24 -11.89
CA ALA A 30 -51.40 -29.93 -10.75
C ALA A 30 -52.82 -29.51 -11.19
N ARG A 31 -53.54 -30.31 -12.00
CA ARG A 31 -54.89 -29.93 -12.50
C ARG A 31 -56.04 -30.65 -11.75
N ARG A 32 -56.21 -30.39 -10.45
CA ARG A 32 -57.42 -30.76 -9.67
C ARG A 32 -57.62 -29.81 -8.48
N ILE A 33 -58.88 -29.67 -8.05
CA ILE A 33 -59.39 -28.72 -7.04
C ILE A 33 -59.46 -27.26 -7.55
N ALA A 34 -60.56 -26.95 -8.22
CA ALA A 34 -61.04 -25.59 -8.45
C ALA A 34 -62.57 -25.61 -8.59
N GLN A 35 -63.31 -25.32 -7.51
CA GLN A 35 -64.74 -24.99 -7.53
C GLN A 35 -65.23 -24.54 -6.13
N SER A 36 -65.39 -23.24 -5.92
CA SER A 36 -66.54 -22.59 -5.25
C SER A 36 -66.26 -21.11 -4.88
N SER A 37 -67.36 -20.35 -4.70
CA SER A 37 -67.47 -18.95 -4.23
C SER A 37 -66.68 -17.86 -4.96
N ASP A 38 -67.42 -17.08 -5.76
CA ASP A 38 -67.03 -15.76 -6.28
C ASP A 38 -67.12 -14.69 -5.18
N VAL A 39 -66.02 -13.97 -4.92
CA VAL A 39 -65.99 -12.77 -4.06
C VAL A 39 -65.04 -11.74 -4.66
N ARG A 40 -65.56 -10.53 -4.92
CA ARG A 40 -64.79 -9.42 -5.53
C ARG A 40 -63.58 -9.02 -4.65
N PRO A 41 -62.38 -8.82 -5.23
CA PRO A 41 -61.20 -8.48 -4.46
C PRO A 41 -61.28 -7.04 -3.90
N ARG A 42 -61.23 -6.90 -2.58
CA ARG A 42 -60.98 -5.60 -1.92
C ARG A 42 -59.54 -5.15 -2.23
N HIS A 43 -59.34 -3.84 -2.37
CA HIS A 43 -58.00 -3.25 -2.58
C HIS A 43 -57.08 -3.56 -1.38
N ASN A 44 -56.16 -4.51 -1.56
CA ASN A 44 -55.11 -4.77 -0.59
C ASN A 44 -54.09 -3.63 -0.58
N LEU A 45 -54.00 -2.92 0.55
CA LEU A 45 -52.92 -1.96 0.80
C LEU A 45 -51.56 -2.67 0.66
N ARG A 46 -50.66 -2.11 -0.16
CA ARG A 46 -49.30 -2.65 -0.33
C ARG A 46 -48.59 -2.68 1.02
N ARG A 47 -48.30 -3.89 1.54
CA ARG A 47 -47.42 -4.06 2.71
C ARG A 47 -46.07 -3.40 2.38
N ARG A 48 -45.69 -2.40 3.18
CA ARG A 48 -44.40 -1.70 3.04
C ARG A 48 -43.26 -2.72 3.24
N LYS A 49 -42.23 -2.67 2.39
CA LYS A 49 -41.03 -3.51 2.53
C LYS A 49 -40.33 -3.20 3.87
N PRO A 50 -39.55 -4.11 4.47
CA PRO A 50 -38.80 -3.83 5.69
C PRO A 50 -37.93 -2.55 5.60
N ALA A 51 -37.27 -2.32 4.46
CA ALA A 51 -36.52 -1.09 4.18
C ALA A 51 -37.36 0.20 4.21
N GLN A 52 -38.66 0.12 3.91
CA GLN A 52 -39.61 1.24 3.99
C GLN A 52 -40.25 1.41 5.39
N LEU A 53 -39.93 0.52 6.32
CA LEU A 53 -40.37 0.56 7.71
C LEU A 53 -39.22 0.89 8.67
N ARG A 54 -37.98 0.52 8.31
CA ARG A 54 -36.77 0.71 9.12
C ARG A 54 -35.52 0.93 8.24
N PRO A 55 -35.44 2.00 7.42
CA PRO A 55 -34.31 2.25 6.52
C PRO A 55 -32.98 2.28 7.29
N TYR A 56 -32.87 3.17 8.27
CA TYR A 56 -31.69 3.34 9.13
C TYR A 56 -31.24 2.06 9.86
N THR A 57 -32.13 1.08 10.10
CA THR A 57 -31.75 -0.19 10.73
C THR A 57 -31.09 -1.14 9.74
N LEU A 58 -31.52 -1.14 8.47
CA LEU A 58 -30.83 -1.92 7.42
C LEU A 58 -29.54 -1.23 6.99
N GLU A 59 -29.52 0.09 6.90
CA GLU A 59 -28.30 0.87 6.65
C GLU A 59 -27.26 0.65 7.76
N ALA A 60 -27.66 0.66 9.04
CA ALA A 60 -26.74 0.36 10.15
C ALA A 60 -26.24 -1.09 10.15
N ILE A 61 -27.05 -2.06 9.70
CA ILE A 61 -26.61 -3.46 9.53
C ILE A 61 -25.62 -3.57 8.35
N SER A 62 -25.94 -2.96 7.20
CA SER A 62 -25.06 -2.94 6.02
C SER A 62 -23.74 -2.24 6.35
N TYR A 63 -23.77 -1.10 7.03
CA TYR A 63 -22.58 -0.38 7.50
C TYR A 63 -21.76 -1.21 8.48
N ARG A 64 -22.40 -1.94 9.42
CA ARG A 64 -21.68 -2.86 10.30
C ARG A 64 -21.08 -4.04 9.52
N GLN A 65 -21.76 -4.58 8.51
CA GLN A 65 -21.21 -5.62 7.63
C GLN A 65 -20.04 -5.09 6.78
N GLU A 66 -20.10 -3.84 6.31
CA GLU A 66 -19.02 -3.13 5.64
C GLU A 66 -17.79 -2.99 6.58
N LEU A 67 -18.01 -2.55 7.83
CA LEU A 67 -16.94 -2.43 8.82
C LEU A 67 -16.32 -3.80 9.17
N VAL A 68 -17.13 -4.84 9.39
CA VAL A 68 -16.63 -6.21 9.63
C VAL A 68 -15.84 -6.72 8.43
N ARG A 69 -16.31 -6.48 7.20
CA ARG A 69 -15.62 -6.88 5.96
C ARG A 69 -14.28 -6.16 5.74
N ASN A 70 -14.10 -4.98 6.34
CA ASN A 70 -12.87 -4.19 6.31
C ASN A 70 -12.04 -4.30 7.61
N ASP A 71 -12.38 -5.21 8.54
CA ASP A 71 -11.72 -5.41 9.85
C ASP A 71 -11.69 -4.14 10.74
N TRP A 72 -12.75 -3.33 10.66
CA TRP A 72 -12.94 -2.06 11.38
C TRP A 72 -14.02 -2.15 12.46
N GLU A 73 -14.13 -3.30 13.14
CA GLU A 73 -15.20 -3.56 14.13
C GLU A 73 -15.19 -2.55 15.30
N ASP A 74 -14.00 -2.08 15.71
CA ASP A 74 -13.82 -1.06 16.75
C ASP A 74 -14.39 0.33 16.39
N ALA A 75 -14.64 0.61 15.11
CA ALA A 75 -15.29 1.85 14.67
C ALA A 75 -16.80 1.88 14.95
N VAL A 76 -17.39 0.75 15.40
CA VAL A 76 -18.83 0.66 15.72
C VAL A 76 -19.12 1.34 17.06
N VAL A 77 -19.45 2.65 17.01
CA VAL A 77 -19.88 3.42 18.18
C VAL A 77 -21.25 2.96 18.68
N TYR A 78 -21.26 1.99 19.62
CA TYR A 78 -22.46 1.49 20.28
C TYR A 78 -23.16 2.59 21.11
N GLN A 79 -24.27 3.14 20.59
CA GLN A 79 -25.09 4.18 21.25
C GLN A 79 -25.93 3.67 22.45
N ARG A 80 -25.40 2.76 23.28
CA ARG A 80 -26.09 2.15 24.44
C ARG A 80 -26.68 3.18 25.42
N GLY A 81 -26.10 4.38 25.51
CA GLY A 81 -26.62 5.47 26.35
C GLY A 81 -28.02 5.98 25.97
N ILE A 82 -28.38 5.97 24.68
CA ILE A 82 -29.68 6.50 24.22
C ILE A 82 -30.82 5.57 24.63
N ASP A 83 -30.64 4.25 24.53
CA ASP A 83 -31.66 3.30 24.95
C ASP A 83 -31.75 3.16 26.48
N ALA A 84 -30.65 3.38 27.21
CA ALA A 84 -30.68 3.52 28.67
C ALA A 84 -31.52 4.75 29.11
N ALA A 85 -31.35 5.89 28.44
CA ALA A 85 -32.18 7.08 28.66
C ALA A 85 -33.66 6.82 28.33
N ARG A 86 -33.94 6.16 27.20
CA ARG A 86 -35.32 5.80 26.79
C ARG A 86 -36.02 4.85 27.76
N ARG A 87 -35.29 3.92 28.38
CA ARG A 87 -35.84 3.05 29.44
C ARG A 87 -36.22 3.87 30.69
N ARG A 88 -35.39 4.84 31.11
CA ARG A 88 -35.73 5.75 32.23
C ARG A 88 -36.98 6.60 31.96
N THR A 89 -37.24 6.98 30.71
CA THR A 89 -38.47 7.71 30.34
C THR A 89 -39.74 6.85 30.21
N ARG A 90 -39.72 5.56 30.56
CA ARG A 90 -40.88 4.65 30.48
C ARG A 90 -41.12 3.91 31.80
N SER A 91 -41.60 4.63 32.81
CA SER A 91 -42.24 4.07 34.00
C SER A 91 -43.29 5.06 34.52
N PRO A 92 -44.59 4.71 34.54
CA PRO A 92 -45.62 5.59 35.08
C PRO A 92 -45.60 5.59 36.62
N SER A 93 -45.88 6.74 37.22
CA SER A 93 -45.91 6.94 38.66
C SER A 93 -47.16 6.35 39.32
N LEU A 94 -46.98 5.69 40.47
CA LEU A 94 -48.01 5.57 41.52
C LEU A 94 -47.43 6.08 42.84
N THR A 95 -48.28 6.72 43.64
CA THR A 95 -47.89 7.59 44.76
C THR A 95 -48.14 6.96 46.12
N ALA A 96 -47.13 6.98 47.00
CA ALA A 96 -47.30 6.82 48.44
C ALA A 96 -46.20 7.56 49.22
N SER A 97 -46.61 8.22 50.30
CA SER A 97 -45.86 8.96 51.33
C SER A 97 -46.85 9.25 52.46
N PRO A 98 -46.47 9.45 53.75
CA PRO A 98 -45.25 10.18 54.15
C PRO A 98 -44.50 9.67 55.41
N GLN A 99 -43.37 10.33 55.67
CA GLN A 99 -42.79 10.77 56.97
C GLN A 99 -43.00 9.95 58.26
N HIS A 100 -41.88 9.75 58.99
CA HIS A 100 -41.68 10.48 60.25
C HIS A 100 -40.20 10.68 60.60
N ASP A 101 -39.89 11.77 61.30
CA ASP A 101 -38.60 12.06 61.92
C ASP A 101 -38.57 11.64 63.41
N GLU A 102 -37.34 11.48 63.95
CA GLU A 102 -36.81 11.93 65.27
C GLU A 102 -35.71 10.97 65.81
N GLN A 103 -34.49 11.47 66.08
CA GLN A 103 -33.92 11.87 67.40
C GLN A 103 -33.85 10.73 68.45
N GLN A 104 -32.77 10.50 69.22
CA GLN A 104 -31.40 11.05 69.29
C GLN A 104 -30.45 9.89 69.77
N HIS A 105 -29.33 9.93 70.53
CA HIS A 105 -28.62 10.91 71.38
C HIS A 105 -27.11 10.52 71.54
N THR A 106 -26.31 11.45 72.05
CA THR A 106 -24.96 11.40 72.71
C THR A 106 -24.45 10.10 73.36
N ALA A 107 -23.14 9.86 73.58
CA ALA A 107 -21.83 10.43 73.18
C ALA A 107 -20.76 9.40 73.67
N ALA A 108 -19.47 9.59 74.01
CA ALA A 108 -18.41 10.64 74.11
C ALA A 108 -17.05 9.85 74.14
N GLU A 109 -15.80 10.35 74.04
CA GLU A 109 -15.11 11.65 73.85
C GLU A 109 -13.67 11.30 73.31
N SER A 110 -12.60 12.11 73.16
CA SER A 110 -12.21 13.48 73.56
C SER A 110 -11.11 14.08 72.63
N HIS A 111 -10.76 15.34 72.93
CA HIS A 111 -9.69 16.24 72.47
C HIS A 111 -8.24 15.69 72.38
N SER A 112 -7.27 16.29 71.65
CA SER A 112 -7.19 17.28 70.54
C SER A 112 -5.70 17.42 70.10
N ASP A 113 -5.17 18.29 69.21
CA ASP A 113 -5.67 19.41 68.37
C ASP A 113 -4.69 19.72 67.19
N ALA A 114 -5.03 20.73 66.37
CA ALA A 114 -4.17 21.58 65.50
C ALA A 114 -3.45 21.01 64.24
N SER A 115 -3.35 21.89 63.24
CA SER A 115 -2.74 21.74 61.89
C SER A 115 -1.45 22.63 61.78
N PRO A 116 -0.64 22.66 60.68
CA PRO A 116 -0.94 22.24 59.30
C PRO A 116 0.17 21.56 58.44
N ALA A 117 -0.23 21.28 57.20
CA ALA A 117 0.47 20.74 56.03
C ALA A 117 1.96 21.07 55.77
N ALA A 118 2.65 20.07 55.19
CA ALA A 118 3.73 20.26 54.21
C ALA A 118 3.70 19.14 53.14
N SER A 119 3.71 19.51 51.85
CA SER A 119 3.93 18.58 50.73
C SER A 119 4.55 19.32 49.54
N SER A 120 5.13 18.57 48.58
CA SER A 120 5.82 19.07 47.37
C SER A 120 7.17 19.78 47.58
N ASP A 121 8.26 19.00 47.64
CA ASP A 121 9.64 19.50 47.47
C ASP A 121 10.34 19.01 46.18
N SER A 122 9.90 17.89 45.59
CA SER A 122 10.55 17.28 44.40
C SER A 122 10.44 18.12 43.12
N THR A 123 9.61 19.16 43.09
CA THR A 123 9.32 19.95 41.88
C THR A 123 10.19 21.20 41.75
N ASP A 124 10.67 21.78 42.86
CA ASP A 124 11.38 23.06 42.82
C ASP A 124 12.88 22.91 42.51
N TYR A 125 13.54 21.84 42.99
CA TYR A 125 14.91 21.49 42.56
C TYR A 125 15.02 21.46 41.03
N GLU A 126 14.08 20.77 40.38
CA GLU A 126 14.05 20.59 38.92
C GLU A 126 13.68 21.91 38.20
N ARG A 127 12.92 22.81 38.84
CA ARG A 127 12.67 24.17 38.34
C ARG A 127 13.94 25.03 38.39
N ARG A 128 14.62 25.08 39.54
CA ARG A 128 15.86 25.83 39.75
C ARG A 128 16.99 25.34 38.85
N PHE A 129 17.14 24.02 38.68
CA PHE A 129 18.12 23.45 37.77
C PHE A 129 17.88 23.84 36.30
N ARG A 130 16.62 23.89 35.85
CA ARG A 130 16.26 24.34 34.49
C ARG A 130 16.52 25.84 34.26
N VAL A 131 16.39 26.67 35.29
CA VAL A 131 16.76 28.11 35.22
C VAL A 131 18.27 28.26 35.17
N LEU A 132 19.01 27.71 36.13
CA LEU A 132 20.47 27.83 36.21
C LEU A 132 21.18 27.22 34.98
N LYS A 133 20.69 26.09 34.44
CA LYS A 133 21.23 25.46 33.22
C LYS A 133 21.11 26.36 31.96
N ARG A 134 20.26 27.40 31.96
CA ARG A 134 20.20 28.40 30.87
C ARG A 134 21.28 29.48 30.98
N MET A 135 21.92 29.63 32.15
CA MET A 135 22.89 30.68 32.43
C MET A 135 24.32 30.17 32.69
N MET A 136 24.49 28.87 33.01
CA MET A 136 25.79 28.26 33.26
C MET A 136 25.84 26.76 32.91
N PRO A 137 27.02 26.17 32.68
CA PRO A 137 27.17 24.75 32.39
C PRO A 137 26.57 23.84 33.49
N ALA A 138 26.00 22.70 33.09
CA ALA A 138 25.20 21.84 33.97
C ALA A 138 25.93 21.32 35.23
N ARG A 139 27.27 21.23 35.24
CA ARG A 139 28.05 20.89 36.45
C ARG A 139 28.15 22.06 37.44
N ALA A 140 28.21 23.30 36.97
CA ALA A 140 28.16 24.49 37.83
C ALA A 140 26.73 24.69 38.38
N ALA A 141 25.71 24.54 37.53
CA ALA A 141 24.31 24.64 37.93
C ALA A 141 23.90 23.62 39.02
N ARG A 142 24.56 22.46 39.10
CA ARG A 142 24.37 21.49 40.20
C ARG A 142 25.03 21.96 41.50
N ARG A 143 26.33 22.32 41.45
CA ARG A 143 27.04 22.87 42.61
C ARG A 143 26.31 24.07 43.23
N CYS A 144 25.85 25.02 42.42
CA CYS A 144 25.08 26.18 42.92
C CYS A 144 23.74 25.82 43.59
N ILE A 145 23.20 24.62 43.39
CA ILE A 145 22.02 24.11 44.11
C ILE A 145 22.43 23.27 45.32
N GLU A 146 23.53 22.53 45.21
CA GLU A 146 24.16 21.76 46.30
C GLU A 146 24.73 22.67 47.41
N ASP A 147 25.16 23.91 47.08
CA ASP A 147 25.70 24.93 48.00
C ASP A 147 24.62 25.81 48.69
N LEU A 148 23.35 25.70 48.29
CA LEU A 148 22.24 26.50 48.84
C LEU A 148 21.77 26.09 50.26
N PRO A 149 21.68 24.79 50.63
CA PRO A 149 21.32 24.38 51.98
C PRO A 149 22.30 24.90 53.04
N THR A 150 23.60 24.84 52.74
CA THR A 150 24.70 25.22 53.63
C THR A 150 24.74 26.70 54.01
N LYS A 151 24.07 27.59 53.26
CA LYS A 151 23.92 29.00 53.63
C LYS A 151 22.61 29.32 54.37
N THR A 152 21.63 28.42 54.33
CA THR A 152 20.31 28.65 54.94
C THR A 152 20.25 28.11 56.37
N LEU A 153 20.98 27.03 56.66
CA LEU A 153 21.08 26.41 57.99
C LEU A 153 21.90 27.20 59.04
N ALA A 154 22.59 28.27 58.63
CA ALA A 154 23.42 29.10 59.52
C ALA A 154 22.67 30.31 60.14
N ILE A 155 21.43 30.59 59.70
CA ILE A 155 20.70 31.83 60.03
C ILE A 155 19.65 31.60 61.13
N THR A 156 19.17 30.36 61.32
CA THR A 156 18.04 30.03 62.21
C THR A 156 18.41 29.36 63.52
N THR A 157 19.67 29.02 63.74
CA THR A 157 20.15 28.30 64.95
C THR A 157 20.98 29.15 65.91
N GLY A 158 21.70 30.17 65.41
CA GLY A 158 22.67 30.94 66.23
C GLY A 158 22.07 31.90 67.28
N ILE A 159 20.77 32.20 67.23
CA ILE A 159 20.14 33.20 68.13
C ILE A 159 19.85 32.63 69.54
N VAL A 160 19.94 31.30 69.73
CA VAL A 160 19.73 30.64 71.03
C VAL A 160 21.03 30.56 71.86
N GLU A 161 22.22 30.70 71.25
CA GLU A 161 23.52 30.50 71.92
C GLU A 161 24.32 31.80 72.15
N ALA A 162 23.65 32.96 72.22
CA ALA A 162 24.27 34.28 72.37
C ALA A 162 24.94 34.57 73.75
N TRP A 163 25.31 33.53 74.52
CA TRP A 163 25.66 33.63 75.95
C TRP A 163 26.86 32.79 76.44
N ARG A 164 27.68 32.25 75.53
CA ARG A 164 28.97 31.62 75.89
C ARG A 164 30.05 31.97 74.86
N ASP A 165 30.87 32.95 75.23
CA ASP A 165 32.18 33.32 74.63
C ASP A 165 32.12 33.76 73.15
N LYS A 166 32.31 35.01 72.73
CA LYS A 166 32.79 36.25 73.37
C LYS A 166 34.29 36.33 73.72
N GLU A 167 35.18 36.12 72.74
CA GLU A 167 36.45 36.87 72.64
C GLU A 167 37.06 36.83 71.20
N ALA A 168 37.80 37.89 70.81
CA ALA A 168 38.49 38.16 69.51
C ALA A 168 37.61 38.16 68.21
N ALA A 169 37.45 39.24 67.41
CA ALA A 169 38.41 40.06 66.62
C ALA A 169 38.89 39.37 65.30
N GLN A 170 39.08 39.99 64.11
CA GLN A 170 38.95 41.34 63.48
C GLN A 170 39.22 41.15 61.94
N THR A 171 38.91 41.94 60.89
CA THR A 171 38.07 43.14 60.56
C THR A 171 38.05 43.35 59.01
N SER A 172 37.14 44.19 58.47
CA SER A 172 37.23 45.00 57.20
C SER A 172 37.38 44.30 55.81
N ASP A 173 36.94 44.84 54.65
CA ASP A 173 35.88 45.84 54.29
C ASP A 173 35.59 45.88 52.74
N SER A 174 34.42 46.45 52.36
CA SER A 174 34.02 47.16 51.11
C SER A 174 34.37 46.69 49.65
N GLU A 175 33.35 46.19 48.93
CA GLU A 175 32.66 46.69 47.69
C GLU A 175 33.36 47.31 46.41
N PRO A 176 32.66 47.37 45.22
CA PRO A 176 33.24 47.50 43.84
C PRO A 176 32.97 48.86 43.10
N PRO A 177 33.19 49.02 41.75
CA PRO A 177 32.08 48.86 40.75
C PRO A 177 32.39 48.66 39.21
N SER A 178 31.31 48.45 38.41
CA SER A 178 30.95 48.97 37.04
C SER A 178 31.67 48.67 35.67
N LEU A 179 31.04 47.82 34.82
CA LEU A 179 30.49 47.98 33.42
C LEU A 179 31.32 48.62 32.21
N PRO A 180 30.78 49.02 31.01
CA PRO A 180 31.19 48.51 29.65
C PRO A 180 31.45 49.65 28.57
N PRO A 181 31.17 49.61 27.21
CA PRO A 181 30.86 48.56 26.18
C PRO A 181 31.51 48.71 24.74
N GLU A 182 31.15 47.78 23.81
CA GLU A 182 30.87 47.91 22.32
C GLU A 182 31.90 48.12 21.14
N VAL A 183 31.58 47.44 20.00
CA VAL A 183 31.72 47.76 18.54
C VAL A 183 33.05 47.72 17.72
N GLN A 184 33.14 46.70 16.82
CA GLN A 184 33.69 46.58 15.43
C GLN A 184 35.21 46.81 15.04
N PRO A 185 35.68 46.30 13.85
CA PRO A 185 37.11 46.01 13.60
C PRO A 185 37.77 46.51 12.27
N SER A 186 39.11 46.60 12.25
CA SER A 186 40.11 46.54 11.13
C SER A 186 41.48 47.09 11.62
N PRO A 187 42.65 47.00 10.93
CA PRO A 187 43.02 46.31 9.67
C PRO A 187 44.27 45.36 9.82
N PRO A 188 44.79 44.74 8.74
CA PRO A 188 46.13 44.12 8.69
C PRO A 188 47.19 45.02 7.99
N GLN A 189 48.49 44.69 8.11
CA GLN A 189 49.59 45.53 7.57
C GLN A 189 50.73 44.74 6.87
N GLU A 190 51.07 45.23 5.68
CA GLU A 190 52.34 45.15 4.92
C GLU A 190 52.96 43.85 4.34
N MET A 191 53.58 44.09 3.18
CA MET A 191 54.33 43.23 2.23
C MET A 191 55.85 43.54 2.38
N PRO A 192 56.86 43.00 1.62
CA PRO A 192 56.85 42.88 0.15
C PRO A 192 57.79 41.82 -0.56
N LEU A 193 57.78 41.88 -1.91
CA LEU A 193 58.76 41.40 -2.92
C LEU A 193 58.82 39.91 -3.35
N LEU A 194 58.03 39.57 -4.39
CA LEU A 194 58.42 39.33 -5.81
C LEU A 194 59.81 38.72 -6.18
N PRO A 195 59.97 38.09 -7.39
CA PRO A 195 58.96 37.76 -8.44
C PRO A 195 59.01 36.30 -8.97
N GLU A 196 58.03 35.96 -9.83
CA GLU A 196 58.01 34.76 -10.70
C GLU A 196 58.42 35.11 -12.15
N THR A 197 58.78 34.09 -12.96
CA THR A 197 58.49 33.89 -14.41
C THR A 197 59.11 32.54 -14.82
N ILE A 198 58.37 31.52 -15.30
CA ILE A 198 57.66 31.35 -16.59
C ILE A 198 58.62 31.26 -17.79
N SER A 199 58.89 30.05 -18.32
CA SER A 199 58.18 29.54 -19.52
C SER A 199 58.53 28.07 -19.90
N GLU A 200 57.51 27.34 -20.35
CA GLU A 200 57.42 26.47 -21.55
C GLU A 200 58.50 25.42 -21.99
N SER A 201 58.05 24.58 -22.94
CA SER A 201 58.77 23.63 -23.82
C SER A 201 59.07 22.20 -23.32
N SER A 202 58.17 21.30 -23.73
CA SER A 202 58.38 20.20 -24.70
C SER A 202 59.42 19.08 -24.52
N ASP A 203 58.96 17.92 -24.98
CA ASP A 203 59.65 16.82 -25.68
C ASP A 203 60.54 15.80 -24.93
N GLU A 204 60.28 14.54 -25.32
CA GLU A 204 61.22 13.40 -25.44
C GLU A 204 62.01 12.92 -24.19
N ARG A 205 62.40 11.64 -24.06
CA ARG A 205 61.94 10.32 -24.53
C ARG A 205 62.86 9.31 -23.80
N GLU A 206 62.47 8.03 -23.76
CA GLU A 206 63.41 6.90 -23.62
C GLU A 206 64.26 6.90 -22.30
N GLU A 207 65.03 5.85 -21.98
CA GLU A 207 64.58 4.46 -21.84
C GLU A 207 65.43 3.77 -20.72
N GLN A 208 65.23 2.46 -20.51
CA GLN A 208 66.19 1.51 -19.91
C GLN A 208 66.51 1.69 -18.40
N VAL A 209 66.22 0.69 -17.55
CA VAL A 209 67.00 -0.54 -17.29
C VAL A 209 68.34 -0.26 -16.60
N GLY A 210 68.63 -0.77 -15.40
CA GLY A 210 67.79 -1.62 -14.55
C GLY A 210 68.52 -2.21 -13.31
N THR A 211 67.84 -3.14 -12.64
CA THR A 211 68.37 -4.25 -11.80
C THR A 211 69.77 -4.13 -11.16
N VAL A 212 69.84 -4.30 -9.82
CA VAL A 212 70.47 -5.48 -9.16
C VAL A 212 70.03 -5.56 -7.68
N VAL A 213 69.92 -6.78 -7.14
CA VAL A 213 69.62 -7.07 -5.72
C VAL A 213 70.47 -8.26 -5.24
N PRO A 214 71.20 -8.11 -4.13
CA PRO A 214 71.05 -9.04 -2.98
C PRO A 214 71.01 -8.27 -1.63
N ARG A 215 70.29 -8.62 -0.55
CA ARG A 215 69.68 -9.86 0.02
C ARG A 215 70.49 -10.39 1.23
N ALA A 216 69.77 -10.87 2.27
CA ALA A 216 70.20 -11.41 3.58
C ALA A 216 70.36 -10.35 4.71
N THR A 217 70.00 -10.58 5.99
CA THR A 217 69.30 -11.71 6.67
C THR A 217 68.80 -11.30 8.09
N VAL A 218 67.67 -11.89 8.58
CA VAL A 218 67.35 -12.21 10.02
C VAL A 218 67.20 -11.02 11.02
N ALA A 219 66.32 -10.97 12.04
CA ALA A 219 65.01 -11.56 12.43
C ALA A 219 64.60 -10.96 13.82
N SER A 220 63.37 -10.98 14.37
CA SER A 220 61.98 -10.99 13.86
C SER A 220 60.98 -10.78 15.04
N ARG A 221 59.70 -10.44 14.78
CA ARG A 221 58.58 -10.20 15.74
C ARG A 221 58.70 -8.86 16.54
N GLN A 222 57.63 -8.14 16.92
CA GLN A 222 56.19 -8.48 16.97
C GLN A 222 55.26 -7.23 16.79
N SER A 223 54.16 -7.39 16.03
CA SER A 223 52.86 -6.66 16.05
C SER A 223 52.75 -5.14 16.35
N ARG A 224 52.27 -4.34 15.37
CA ARG A 224 50.88 -3.82 15.32
C ARG A 224 50.53 -3.05 14.02
N PHE A 225 49.27 -3.22 13.59
CA PHE A 225 48.46 -2.52 12.57
C PHE A 225 49.04 -1.37 11.70
N GLY A 226 48.96 -1.55 10.38
CA GLY A 226 48.98 -0.46 9.40
C GLY A 226 48.79 -0.93 7.94
N ARG A 227 47.73 -0.45 7.25
CA ARG A 227 47.43 -0.51 5.80
C ARG A 227 47.71 -1.82 5.01
N ARG A 228 46.70 -2.34 4.30
CA ARG A 228 46.89 -3.21 3.11
C ARG A 228 46.20 -2.62 1.87
N ARG A 229 46.92 -2.60 0.74
CA ARG A 229 46.37 -2.35 -0.61
C ARG A 229 45.58 -3.59 -1.07
N ARG A 230 44.52 -3.41 -1.87
CA ARG A 230 43.99 -4.49 -2.72
C ARG A 230 44.91 -4.74 -3.92
N THR A 231 44.78 -5.91 -4.53
CA THR A 231 45.76 -6.45 -5.50
C THR A 231 45.38 -6.23 -6.96
N GLN A 232 46.40 -6.03 -7.79
CA GLN A 232 46.34 -5.98 -9.26
C GLN A 232 45.98 -7.36 -9.87
N LYS A 233 44.77 -7.87 -9.58
CA LYS A 233 44.28 -9.16 -10.11
C LYS A 233 42.79 -9.17 -10.47
N GLU A 234 42.13 -8.01 -10.38
CA GLU A 234 40.72 -7.82 -10.76
C GLU A 234 40.56 -7.22 -12.17
N ARG A 235 41.65 -6.77 -12.84
CA ARG A 235 41.60 -6.21 -14.21
C ARG A 235 41.65 -7.28 -15.31
N ASP A 236 42.61 -8.20 -15.23
CA ASP A 236 42.82 -9.29 -16.20
C ASP A 236 41.61 -10.26 -16.35
N ALA A 237 40.64 -10.19 -15.42
CA ALA A 237 39.38 -10.92 -15.48
C ALA A 237 38.31 -10.25 -16.37
N VAL A 238 38.35 -8.91 -16.50
CA VAL A 238 37.34 -8.12 -17.23
C VAL A 238 37.59 -8.16 -18.74
N ASP A 239 38.83 -7.94 -19.16
CA ASP A 239 39.22 -7.99 -20.59
C ASP A 239 38.96 -9.38 -21.20
N LYS A 240 39.02 -10.44 -20.38
CA LYS A 240 38.75 -11.82 -20.79
C LYS A 240 37.27 -12.18 -20.89
N MET A 241 36.36 -11.32 -20.44
CA MET A 241 34.92 -11.45 -20.68
C MET A 241 34.46 -10.65 -21.90
N LEU A 242 35.09 -9.49 -22.20
CA LEU A 242 34.73 -8.65 -23.34
C LEU A 242 35.13 -9.24 -24.70
N SER A 243 36.09 -10.17 -24.74
CA SER A 243 36.60 -10.77 -25.98
C SER A 243 35.73 -11.87 -26.61
N ARG A 244 34.53 -12.17 -26.07
CA ARG A 244 33.68 -13.31 -26.52
C ARG A 244 32.34 -12.93 -27.16
N ALA A 245 32.12 -11.65 -27.44
CA ALA A 245 30.85 -11.12 -27.98
C ALA A 245 30.98 -10.49 -29.39
N LYS A 246 31.91 -10.98 -30.24
CA LYS A 246 32.16 -10.42 -31.60
C LYS A 246 32.17 -11.43 -32.75
N THR A 247 31.73 -12.67 -32.55
CA THR A 247 31.69 -13.72 -33.60
C THR A 247 30.36 -14.45 -33.65
N LEU A 248 29.39 -13.92 -34.42
CA LEU A 248 28.33 -14.66 -35.13
C LEU A 248 27.47 -13.72 -36.02
N ARG A 249 28.11 -12.96 -36.93
CA ARG A 249 27.39 -12.07 -37.87
C ARG A 249 28.15 -11.76 -39.17
N ALA A 250 28.73 -12.79 -39.81
CA ALA A 250 29.56 -12.62 -41.01
C ALA A 250 29.59 -13.85 -41.97
N VAL A 251 28.45 -14.49 -42.23
CA VAL A 251 28.15 -15.34 -43.40
C VAL A 251 26.62 -15.28 -43.58
N PHE A 252 25.99 -15.12 -44.74
CA PHE A 252 26.43 -15.14 -46.14
C PHE A 252 26.15 -13.82 -46.89
N SER A 253 26.82 -13.63 -48.03
CA SER A 253 26.41 -12.76 -49.15
C SER A 253 26.82 -13.44 -50.45
N GLU A 254 26.39 -12.88 -51.59
CA GLU A 254 26.56 -13.42 -52.96
C GLU A 254 25.67 -14.67 -53.25
N GLU A 255 25.02 -14.82 -54.42
CA GLU A 255 25.04 -14.00 -55.64
C GLU A 255 23.76 -14.16 -56.51
N ALA A 256 23.76 -13.51 -57.69
CA ALA A 256 23.00 -13.82 -58.92
C ALA A 256 21.64 -13.12 -59.25
N SER A 257 21.72 -12.31 -60.33
CA SER A 257 20.79 -12.19 -61.47
C SER A 257 19.36 -11.61 -61.35
N GLU A 258 19.09 -10.58 -62.16
CA GLU A 258 17.76 -10.26 -62.72
C GLU A 258 17.32 -11.32 -63.76
N PRO A 259 16.04 -11.38 -64.18
CA PRO A 259 15.64 -10.55 -65.35
C PRO A 259 14.21 -9.98 -65.33
N SER A 260 13.94 -9.16 -66.36
CA SER A 260 12.72 -8.42 -66.72
C SER A 260 11.40 -9.20 -66.86
N GLU A 261 10.26 -8.48 -66.70
CA GLU A 261 8.97 -8.51 -67.47
C GLU A 261 7.73 -8.27 -66.56
N SER A 262 6.49 -8.01 -67.03
CA SER A 262 5.95 -7.12 -68.08
C SER A 262 4.40 -7.12 -68.02
N ARG A 263 3.76 -5.94 -67.95
CA ARG A 263 2.34 -5.64 -68.35
C ARG A 263 1.17 -6.59 -67.97
N ARG A 264 0.31 -6.14 -67.04
CA ARG A 264 -1.19 -6.02 -67.14
C ARG A 264 -1.75 -5.59 -65.76
N ALA A 265 -2.55 -4.54 -65.54
CA ALA A 265 -3.67 -3.92 -66.25
C ALA A 265 -5.01 -4.67 -66.13
N ILE A 266 -5.94 -4.14 -65.31
CA ILE A 266 -7.39 -4.01 -65.57
C ILE A 266 -8.06 -3.10 -64.51
N ARG A 267 -9.07 -2.32 -64.92
CA ARG A 267 -9.91 -1.47 -64.05
C ARG A 267 -11.08 -2.28 -63.46
N ARG A 268 -11.60 -1.88 -62.28
CA ARG A 268 -13.06 -1.72 -62.14
C ARG A 268 -13.48 -0.76 -61.03
N THR A 269 -14.53 -0.01 -61.36
CA THR A 269 -15.18 1.09 -60.64
C THR A 269 -16.06 0.63 -59.48
N ALA A 270 -16.07 1.40 -58.38
CA ALA A 270 -17.26 1.66 -57.57
C ALA A 270 -17.11 3.00 -56.82
N ALA A 271 -18.23 3.66 -56.55
CA ALA A 271 -18.34 4.86 -55.72
C ALA A 271 -19.66 4.80 -54.92
N PRO A 272 -20.03 5.82 -54.13
CA PRO A 272 -19.59 5.98 -52.75
C PRO A 272 -20.75 5.72 -51.75
N ARG A 273 -20.45 5.53 -50.46
CA ARG A 273 -21.50 5.61 -49.42
C ARG A 273 -21.04 6.03 -48.02
N GLU A 274 -21.44 7.26 -47.67
CA GLU A 274 -22.06 7.70 -46.41
C GLU A 274 -21.53 7.20 -45.04
N SER A 275 -20.84 8.14 -44.38
CA SER A 275 -20.99 8.48 -42.95
C SER A 275 -20.84 7.40 -41.85
N TYR A 276 -19.80 7.58 -41.03
CA TYR A 276 -19.97 7.54 -39.56
C TYR A 276 -19.69 8.92 -38.97
N LYS A 277 -20.55 9.38 -38.05
CA LYS A 277 -20.41 10.68 -37.38
C LYS A 277 -19.57 10.51 -36.12
N ALA A 278 -18.32 10.94 -36.14
CA ALA A 278 -17.58 11.17 -34.91
C ALA A 278 -18.17 12.40 -34.19
N THR A 279 -18.80 12.19 -33.03
CA THR A 279 -19.26 13.28 -32.16
C THR A 279 -18.06 13.94 -31.47
N SER A 280 -17.39 14.85 -32.17
CA SER A 280 -16.39 15.72 -31.58
C SER A 280 -17.03 16.56 -30.47
N THR A 281 -16.69 16.28 -29.22
CA THR A 281 -17.04 17.14 -28.10
C THR A 281 -16.32 18.47 -28.26
N ARG A 282 -17.10 19.56 -28.26
CA ARG A 282 -16.62 20.92 -28.53
C ARG A 282 -15.68 21.37 -27.40
N ILE A 283 -14.38 21.34 -27.64
CA ILE A 283 -13.37 21.85 -26.71
C ILE A 283 -13.49 23.38 -26.69
N ASP A 284 -13.76 23.96 -25.51
CA ASP A 284 -13.74 25.42 -25.34
C ASP A 284 -12.28 25.93 -25.41
N ALA A 285 -11.92 26.43 -26.59
CA ALA A 285 -10.61 27.02 -26.86
C ALA A 285 -10.44 28.41 -26.22
N GLY A 286 -11.54 29.12 -25.96
CA GLY A 286 -11.53 30.51 -25.48
C GLY A 286 -10.96 30.73 -24.07
N SER A 287 -10.81 29.67 -23.26
CA SER A 287 -10.27 29.80 -21.89
C SER A 287 -8.76 30.06 -21.84
N HIS A 288 -8.00 29.59 -22.84
CA HIS A 288 -6.53 29.61 -22.78
C HIS A 288 -5.90 30.90 -23.31
N GLN A 289 -6.62 31.64 -24.16
CA GLN A 289 -6.16 32.89 -24.77
C GLN A 289 -5.82 33.95 -23.70
N VAL A 290 -6.59 33.98 -22.62
CA VAL A 290 -6.45 34.88 -21.46
C VAL A 290 -5.08 34.78 -20.78
N LEU A 291 -4.39 33.63 -20.84
CA LEU A 291 -3.06 33.44 -20.24
C LEU A 291 -1.93 34.12 -21.05
N PHE A 292 -2.18 34.49 -22.30
CA PHE A 292 -1.16 34.98 -23.24
C PHE A 292 -1.48 36.35 -23.88
N GLU A 293 -2.68 36.90 -23.63
CA GLU A 293 -3.12 38.20 -24.13
C GLU A 293 -2.25 39.39 -23.66
N GLU A 294 -2.05 40.35 -24.55
CA GLU A 294 -1.29 41.57 -24.25
C GLU A 294 -2.14 42.67 -23.59
N PRO A 295 -1.61 43.40 -22.60
CA PRO A 295 -2.26 44.58 -22.05
C PRO A 295 -2.24 45.72 -23.07
N LYS A 296 -3.28 45.81 -23.89
CA LYS A 296 -3.43 46.80 -24.99
C LYS A 296 -3.36 48.24 -24.49
N SER A 297 -2.20 48.86 -24.63
CA SER A 297 -1.96 50.27 -24.30
C SER A 297 -2.73 51.20 -25.26
N HIS A 298 -3.88 51.73 -24.84
CA HIS A 298 -4.72 52.61 -25.64
C HIS A 298 -4.13 54.02 -25.85
N ALA A 299 -3.13 54.13 -26.73
CA ALA A 299 -2.63 55.39 -27.27
C ALA A 299 -3.71 56.08 -28.14
N ARG A 300 -4.36 57.10 -27.60
CA ARG A 300 -5.57 57.72 -28.19
C ARG A 300 -5.22 58.80 -29.21
N ARG A 301 -5.37 58.53 -30.51
CA ARG A 301 -5.44 59.55 -31.58
C ARG A 301 -6.78 59.49 -32.31
N VAL A 302 -7.32 60.66 -32.68
CA VAL A 302 -8.67 60.84 -33.23
C VAL A 302 -8.61 61.75 -34.46
N PRO A 303 -9.20 61.33 -35.59
CA PRO A 303 -9.81 62.24 -36.54
C PRO A 303 -11.34 62.30 -36.39
N LYS A 304 -11.92 63.45 -36.76
CA LYS A 304 -13.37 63.65 -36.96
C LYS A 304 -13.67 63.28 -38.46
N LYS A 305 -14.90 63.17 -38.99
CA LYS A 305 -16.21 63.80 -38.70
C LYS A 305 -17.29 63.17 -39.65
N VAL A 306 -18.56 63.59 -39.56
CA VAL A 306 -19.60 63.55 -40.65
C VAL A 306 -20.17 62.15 -41.03
N VAL A 307 -21.48 61.89 -41.21
CA VAL A 307 -22.73 62.69 -41.02
C VAL A 307 -23.98 61.79 -40.82
N ARG A 308 -25.02 62.36 -40.17
CA ARG A 308 -26.50 62.08 -40.15
C ARG A 308 -27.05 60.83 -40.89
N ASN A 309 -28.06 60.14 -40.36
CA ASN A 309 -29.44 60.64 -40.20
C ASN A 309 -30.20 60.05 -39.00
N ALA A 310 -31.31 60.72 -38.62
CA ALA A 310 -32.21 60.33 -37.55
C ALA A 310 -33.67 60.51 -37.96
N VAL A 311 -34.57 59.71 -37.38
CA VAL A 311 -36.04 59.91 -37.41
C VAL A 311 -36.54 59.75 -35.97
N TRP A 312 -37.40 60.67 -35.53
CA TRP A 312 -38.04 60.66 -34.21
C TRP A 312 -39.51 60.25 -34.33
N VAL A 313 -39.98 59.41 -33.41
CA VAL A 313 -41.39 59.28 -33.02
C VAL A 313 -41.44 59.18 -31.49
N ALA A 314 -42.49 59.76 -30.88
CA ALA A 314 -42.62 59.99 -29.44
C ALA A 314 -43.42 58.86 -28.71
N PRO A 315 -43.50 58.85 -27.35
CA PRO A 315 -43.78 57.66 -26.56
C PRO A 315 -45.27 57.40 -26.28
N PRO A 316 -45.60 56.28 -25.60
CA PRO A 316 -46.06 56.46 -24.21
C PRO A 316 -45.54 55.43 -23.19
N GLU A 317 -45.78 55.77 -21.91
CA GLU A 317 -45.79 54.95 -20.68
C GLU A 317 -44.51 54.24 -20.19
N ALA A 318 -44.37 54.18 -18.86
CA ALA A 318 -43.19 53.70 -18.15
C ALA A 318 -43.52 52.53 -17.21
N PRO A 319 -42.85 51.37 -17.34
CA PRO A 319 -42.91 50.32 -16.32
C PRO A 319 -42.10 50.72 -15.07
N PRO A 320 -42.38 50.11 -13.89
CA PRO A 320 -41.76 50.47 -12.63
C PRO A 320 -40.24 50.20 -12.61
N PRO A 321 -39.47 50.91 -11.77
CA PRO A 321 -38.01 50.76 -11.71
C PRO A 321 -37.62 49.36 -11.25
N GLN A 322 -36.99 48.59 -12.15
CA GLN A 322 -36.25 47.39 -11.76
C GLN A 322 -35.16 47.79 -10.74
N PRO A 323 -34.89 46.96 -9.72
CA PRO A 323 -33.82 47.25 -8.78
C PRO A 323 -32.51 47.34 -9.55
N LYS A 324 -31.75 48.42 -9.33
CA LYS A 324 -30.39 48.53 -9.84
C LYS A 324 -29.63 47.29 -9.39
N VAL A 325 -29.07 46.54 -10.33
CA VAL A 325 -28.07 45.52 -10.00
C VAL A 325 -26.86 46.27 -9.48
N THR A 326 -26.80 46.45 -8.16
CA THR A 326 -25.64 46.99 -7.45
C THR A 326 -24.45 46.16 -7.87
N GLN A 327 -23.48 46.78 -8.53
CA GLN A 327 -22.17 46.17 -8.79
C GLN A 327 -21.66 45.64 -7.45
N GLN A 328 -21.53 44.32 -7.32
CA GLN A 328 -21.07 43.68 -6.09
C GLN A 328 -19.60 43.99 -5.89
N THR A 329 -19.35 45.15 -5.28
CA THR A 329 -18.07 45.51 -4.68
C THR A 329 -17.70 44.42 -3.70
N LEU A 330 -16.49 43.85 -3.85
CA LEU A 330 -16.08 42.66 -3.11
C LEU A 330 -16.28 42.88 -1.60
N PRO A 331 -16.86 41.91 -0.85
CA PRO A 331 -16.98 41.97 0.61
C PRO A 331 -15.60 41.75 1.28
N SER A 332 -14.70 42.72 1.12
CA SER A 332 -13.24 42.53 1.21
C SER A 332 -12.51 43.44 2.20
N LEU A 333 -13.13 44.52 2.67
CA LEU A 333 -12.47 45.51 3.54
C LEU A 333 -12.76 45.32 5.03
N THR A 334 -13.99 45.00 5.43
CA THR A 334 -14.39 44.92 6.86
C THR A 334 -13.75 43.79 7.65
N ARG A 335 -13.19 42.75 6.98
CA ARG A 335 -12.52 41.63 7.66
C ARG A 335 -11.00 41.81 7.79
N ARG A 336 -10.37 42.69 6.98
CA ARG A 336 -8.91 42.92 7.01
C ARG A 336 -8.45 43.59 8.31
N GLN A 337 -9.30 44.40 8.94
CA GLN A 337 -8.98 45.18 10.15
C GLN A 337 -8.72 44.34 11.41
N ALA A 338 -8.87 43.02 11.36
CA ALA A 338 -8.57 42.10 12.48
C ALA A 338 -7.29 41.26 12.27
N VAL A 339 -6.55 41.47 11.18
CA VAL A 339 -5.33 40.73 10.84
C VAL A 339 -4.10 41.59 11.19
N PRO A 340 -3.07 41.04 11.87
CA PRO A 340 -1.80 41.74 12.10
C PRO A 340 -1.18 42.24 10.79
N PRO A 341 -0.59 43.45 10.76
CA PRO A 341 -0.10 44.04 9.51
C PRO A 341 1.02 43.22 8.84
N GLU A 342 1.80 42.50 9.65
CA GLU A 342 2.85 41.54 9.22
C GLU A 342 2.33 40.42 8.31
N LEU A 343 1.03 40.10 8.35
CA LEU A 343 0.42 39.02 7.57
C LEU A 343 -0.32 39.52 6.33
N HIS A 344 -0.37 40.83 6.05
CA HIS A 344 -1.15 41.36 4.93
C HIS A 344 -0.67 40.86 3.56
N ASP A 345 0.64 40.81 3.33
CA ASP A 345 1.21 40.41 2.05
C ASP A 345 1.01 38.90 1.81
N GLN A 346 1.27 38.09 2.84
CA GLN A 346 1.00 36.64 2.84
C GLN A 346 -0.50 36.33 2.65
N LEU A 347 -1.39 37.15 3.21
CA LEU A 347 -2.84 37.02 3.02
C LEU A 347 -3.26 37.45 1.60
N ALA A 348 -2.63 38.48 1.03
CA ALA A 348 -2.87 38.91 -0.34
C ALA A 348 -2.41 37.84 -1.34
N GLU A 349 -1.23 37.27 -1.13
CA GLU A 349 -0.70 36.10 -1.84
C GLU A 349 -1.62 34.89 -1.70
N ALA A 350 -2.05 34.55 -0.48
CA ALA A 350 -3.01 33.48 -0.23
C ALA A 350 -4.35 33.70 -0.97
N CYS A 351 -4.80 34.94 -1.13
CA CYS A 351 -6.00 35.25 -1.92
C CYS A 351 -5.81 35.14 -3.44
N THR A 352 -4.59 35.09 -3.98
CA THR A 352 -4.39 34.87 -5.44
C THR A 352 -4.95 33.52 -5.90
N TRP A 353 -4.96 32.52 -5.01
CA TRP A 353 -5.60 31.22 -5.25
C TRP A 353 -7.11 31.34 -5.54
N GLU A 354 -7.79 32.44 -5.19
CA GLU A 354 -9.20 32.68 -5.58
C GLU A 354 -9.38 33.19 -7.02
N THR A 355 -8.31 33.64 -7.69
CA THR A 355 -8.36 33.99 -9.13
C THR A 355 -8.06 32.81 -10.04
N LEU A 356 -7.51 31.72 -9.50
CA LEU A 356 -7.14 30.53 -10.24
C LEU A 356 -8.37 29.65 -10.53
N GLU A 357 -8.84 29.65 -11.78
CA GLU A 357 -9.94 28.82 -12.27
C GLU A 357 -9.49 27.95 -13.46
N ASN A 358 -10.09 26.76 -13.60
CA ASN A 358 -9.87 25.84 -14.72
C ASN A 358 -8.44 25.29 -14.92
N VAL A 359 -7.68 25.09 -13.83
CA VAL A 359 -6.41 24.34 -13.86
C VAL A 359 -6.63 22.94 -14.45
N ARG A 360 -5.87 22.58 -15.49
CA ARG A 360 -5.90 21.25 -16.12
C ARG A 360 -4.68 20.44 -15.73
N LEU A 361 -4.81 19.12 -15.57
CA LEU A 361 -3.67 18.26 -15.24
C LEU A 361 -2.56 18.34 -16.31
N ASP A 362 -2.90 18.01 -17.55
CA ASP A 362 -1.97 17.91 -18.69
C ASP A 362 -2.27 18.90 -19.82
N PHE A 363 -3.17 19.86 -19.58
CA PHE A 363 -3.73 20.82 -20.55
C PHE A 363 -4.50 20.20 -21.74
N GLY A 364 -4.54 18.86 -21.87
CA GLY A 364 -4.93 18.14 -23.08
C GLY A 364 -3.75 17.71 -23.96
N ILE A 365 -2.50 17.84 -23.47
CA ILE A 365 -1.27 17.52 -24.19
C ILE A 365 -0.90 16.05 -24.00
N VAL A 366 -0.87 15.31 -25.09
CA VAL A 366 -0.49 13.89 -25.15
C VAL A 366 0.65 13.70 -26.16
N PRO A 367 1.50 12.66 -26.00
CA PRO A 367 2.42 12.25 -27.05
C PRO A 367 1.68 12.03 -28.38
N PRO A 368 2.20 12.53 -29.52
CA PRO A 368 1.62 12.24 -30.82
C PRO A 368 1.68 10.73 -31.11
N ALA A 369 0.66 10.20 -31.78
CA ALA A 369 0.59 8.77 -32.11
C ALA A 369 1.80 8.35 -32.97
N VAL A 370 2.35 7.17 -32.69
CA VAL A 370 3.57 6.68 -33.35
C VAL A 370 3.33 6.54 -34.85
N GLY A 371 4.17 7.19 -35.67
CA GLY A 371 4.02 7.22 -37.12
C GLY A 371 3.13 8.34 -37.67
N THR A 372 2.45 9.15 -36.84
CA THR A 372 1.80 10.40 -37.28
C THR A 372 2.83 11.28 -37.99
N ARG A 373 2.44 11.84 -39.14
CA ARG A 373 3.30 12.67 -39.98
C ARG A 373 2.81 14.12 -40.02
N LEU A 374 3.76 15.06 -40.07
CA LEU A 374 3.51 16.43 -40.51
C LEU A 374 3.12 16.45 -42.00
N ASP A 375 2.54 17.55 -42.47
CA ASP A 375 2.17 17.73 -43.87
C ASP A 375 3.40 17.55 -44.80
N PRO A 376 3.34 16.73 -45.87
CA PRO A 376 4.45 16.56 -46.83
C PRO A 376 4.97 17.86 -47.46
N HIS A 377 4.15 18.91 -47.50
CA HIS A 377 4.50 20.25 -48.00
C HIS A 377 5.03 21.19 -46.90
N SER A 378 5.05 20.80 -45.63
CA SER A 378 5.74 21.51 -44.56
C SER A 378 7.27 21.48 -44.73
N PHE A 379 8.02 22.39 -44.12
CA PHE A 379 9.49 22.43 -44.14
C PHE A 379 10.09 21.10 -43.65
N VAL A 380 9.59 20.58 -42.53
CA VAL A 380 10.06 19.32 -41.94
C VAL A 380 9.55 18.10 -42.72
N GLY A 381 8.33 18.13 -43.25
CA GLY A 381 7.77 17.08 -44.10
C GLY A 381 8.47 16.93 -45.46
N ARG A 382 8.93 18.05 -46.04
CA ARG A 382 9.85 18.07 -47.21
C ARG A 382 11.28 17.60 -46.88
N GLY A 383 11.55 17.17 -45.65
CA GLY A 383 12.87 16.68 -45.21
C GLY A 383 13.97 17.75 -45.07
N ARG A 384 13.63 19.04 -45.19
CA ARG A 384 14.61 20.14 -45.22
C ARG A 384 15.45 20.25 -43.95
N LEU A 385 14.86 19.93 -42.80
CA LEU A 385 15.56 19.90 -41.52
C LEU A 385 16.66 18.81 -41.51
N HIS A 386 16.42 17.65 -42.12
CA HIS A 386 17.44 16.62 -42.26
C HIS A 386 18.54 17.02 -43.27
N VAL A 387 18.19 17.69 -44.38
CA VAL A 387 19.19 18.29 -45.29
C VAL A 387 20.09 19.28 -44.54
N LEU A 388 19.52 20.09 -43.65
CA LEU A 388 20.23 21.09 -42.83
C LEU A 388 21.14 20.49 -41.74
N LEU A 389 20.77 19.35 -41.16
CA LEU A 389 21.55 18.69 -40.10
C LEU A 389 22.74 17.88 -40.66
N HIS A 390 22.69 17.47 -41.93
CA HIS A 390 23.67 16.55 -42.54
C HIS A 390 24.38 17.07 -43.81
N ASP A 391 24.10 18.30 -44.23
CA ASP A 391 24.60 18.95 -45.47
C ASP A 391 24.56 18.04 -46.72
N THR A 392 23.41 17.42 -46.99
CA THR A 392 23.22 16.51 -48.13
C THR A 392 23.06 17.24 -49.48
N ILE A 393 23.48 18.50 -49.59
CA ILE A 393 23.39 19.31 -50.81
C ILE A 393 24.42 18.81 -51.83
N SER A 394 24.00 17.87 -52.68
CA SER A 394 24.85 17.24 -53.72
C SER A 394 24.68 17.85 -55.12
N GLN A 395 23.75 18.80 -55.28
CA GLN A 395 23.44 19.47 -56.54
C GLN A 395 23.37 20.99 -56.31
N LYS A 396 23.71 21.74 -57.36
CA LYS A 396 23.60 23.21 -57.37
C LYS A 396 22.15 23.62 -57.07
N PRO A 397 21.89 24.50 -56.08
CA PRO A 397 20.54 24.94 -55.78
C PRO A 397 20.00 25.80 -56.94
N SER A 398 18.76 25.54 -57.34
CA SER A 398 18.03 26.30 -58.35
C SER A 398 16.56 26.31 -57.96
N SER A 399 15.92 27.48 -57.99
CA SER A 399 14.51 27.64 -57.59
C SER A 399 13.84 28.75 -58.40
N VAL A 400 12.51 28.71 -58.51
CA VAL A 400 11.73 29.84 -59.02
C VAL A 400 10.95 30.41 -57.84
N VAL A 401 11.31 31.61 -57.42
CA VAL A 401 10.76 32.28 -56.23
C VAL A 401 10.24 33.64 -56.66
N MET A 402 8.92 33.82 -56.54
CA MET A 402 8.18 35.03 -56.93
C MET A 402 8.51 35.44 -58.37
N GLU A 403 8.37 34.48 -59.28
CA GLU A 403 8.59 34.61 -60.73
C GLU A 403 10.04 34.92 -61.17
N LYS A 404 10.94 35.27 -60.23
CA LYS A 404 12.40 35.36 -60.44
C LYS A 404 13.01 33.96 -60.38
N GLN A 405 13.82 33.60 -61.39
CA GLN A 405 14.66 32.41 -61.34
C GLN A 405 15.89 32.70 -60.47
N LEU A 406 16.07 31.92 -59.41
CA LEU A 406 17.21 31.99 -58.49
C LEU A 406 18.15 30.80 -58.73
N ASP A 407 19.45 31.07 -58.75
CA ASP A 407 20.49 30.14 -59.20
C ASP A 407 21.68 30.13 -58.23
N GLY A 408 22.26 28.95 -57.99
CA GLY A 408 23.32 28.75 -57.02
C GLY A 408 24.62 29.53 -57.28
N ASP A 409 24.85 30.02 -58.51
CA ASP A 409 26.09 30.74 -58.85
C ASP A 409 25.95 32.27 -58.77
N MET A 410 24.76 32.81 -58.48
CA MET A 410 24.48 34.25 -58.28
C MET A 410 25.55 34.94 -57.40
N SER A 411 25.88 36.19 -57.73
CA SER A 411 26.79 37.00 -56.93
C SER A 411 26.16 37.37 -55.57
N ILE A 412 26.97 37.90 -54.65
CA ILE A 412 26.48 38.40 -53.36
C ILE A 412 25.46 39.53 -53.59
N ASP A 413 25.72 40.43 -54.53
CA ASP A 413 24.86 41.59 -54.80
C ASP A 413 23.55 41.17 -55.49
N ASP A 414 23.60 40.25 -56.47
CA ASP A 414 22.39 39.65 -57.09
C ASP A 414 21.51 38.93 -56.04
N ALA A 415 22.16 38.28 -55.07
CA ALA A 415 21.49 37.57 -53.99
C ALA A 415 20.86 38.55 -52.98
N GLY A 416 21.50 39.67 -52.69
CA GLY A 416 20.93 40.78 -51.92
C GLY A 416 19.66 41.32 -52.58
N ASP A 417 19.72 41.70 -53.86
CA ASP A 417 18.56 42.17 -54.63
C ASP A 417 17.42 41.15 -54.69
N ALA A 418 17.73 39.85 -54.74
CA ALA A 418 16.73 38.79 -54.70
C ALA A 418 16.16 38.53 -53.29
N LEU A 419 16.96 38.74 -52.24
CA LEU A 419 16.55 38.56 -50.85
C LEU A 419 15.65 39.72 -50.37
N ALA A 420 15.93 40.95 -50.81
CA ALA A 420 15.07 42.11 -50.57
C ALA A 420 13.62 41.83 -51.02
N LEU A 421 13.44 41.34 -52.25
CA LEU A 421 12.12 40.94 -52.77
C LEU A 421 11.44 39.86 -51.93
N VAL A 422 12.19 38.91 -51.34
CA VAL A 422 11.64 37.89 -50.43
C VAL A 422 11.23 38.50 -49.09
N PHE A 423 11.97 39.47 -48.57
CA PHE A 423 11.61 40.20 -47.35
C PHE A 423 10.38 41.10 -47.55
N ASP A 424 10.27 41.81 -48.67
CA ASP A 424 9.08 42.60 -49.01
C ASP A 424 7.81 41.72 -48.99
N HIS A 425 7.85 40.56 -49.64
CA HIS A 425 6.74 39.60 -49.64
C HIS A 425 6.42 39.02 -48.23
N ILE A 426 7.40 38.95 -47.33
CA ILE A 426 7.18 38.52 -45.94
C ILE A 426 6.51 39.64 -45.12
N VAL A 427 6.88 40.90 -45.36
CA VAL A 427 6.26 42.09 -44.75
C VAL A 427 4.81 42.27 -45.26
N ASP A 428 4.55 42.02 -46.54
CA ASP A 428 3.20 41.96 -47.15
C ASP A 428 2.37 40.74 -46.68
N GLY A 429 2.92 39.87 -45.84
CA GLY A 429 2.21 38.76 -45.19
C GLY A 429 2.20 37.44 -45.96
N HIS A 430 2.91 37.32 -47.09
CA HIS A 430 3.03 36.08 -47.86
C HIS A 430 4.10 35.12 -47.28
N VAL A 431 4.04 34.88 -45.96
CA VAL A 431 5.09 34.18 -45.18
C VAL A 431 5.41 32.78 -45.71
N GLU A 432 4.41 31.98 -46.10
CA GLU A 432 4.62 30.63 -46.66
C GLU A 432 5.50 30.64 -47.92
N ARG A 433 5.25 31.63 -48.80
CA ARG A 433 6.02 31.85 -50.03
C ARG A 433 7.41 32.39 -49.72
N GLY A 434 7.52 33.26 -48.71
CA GLY A 434 8.79 33.75 -48.19
C GLY A 434 9.70 32.64 -47.67
N ILE A 435 9.17 31.69 -46.89
CA ILE A 435 9.93 30.57 -46.31
C ILE A 435 10.60 29.70 -47.39
N ASP A 436 9.96 29.50 -48.55
CA ASP A 436 10.58 28.79 -49.68
C ASP A 436 11.75 29.58 -50.30
N GLY A 437 11.69 30.92 -50.28
CA GLY A 437 12.80 31.80 -50.63
C GLY A 437 13.94 31.79 -49.60
N LEU A 438 13.64 31.96 -48.31
CA LEU A 438 14.62 31.91 -47.22
C LEU A 438 15.40 30.59 -47.22
N TYR A 439 14.70 29.46 -47.42
CA TYR A 439 15.35 28.16 -47.55
C TYR A 439 16.29 28.06 -48.76
N PHE A 440 15.91 28.65 -49.90
CA PHE A 440 16.83 28.75 -51.06
C PHE A 440 18.09 29.54 -50.68
N PHE A 441 17.99 30.68 -50.00
CA PHE A 441 19.16 31.45 -49.61
C PHE A 441 20.07 30.71 -48.63
N GLY A 442 19.50 29.93 -47.70
CA GLY A 442 20.28 28.99 -46.87
C GLY A 442 21.04 27.95 -47.71
N GLN A 443 20.40 27.38 -48.75
CA GLN A 443 21.07 26.46 -49.67
C GLN A 443 22.14 27.14 -50.55
N TRP A 444 21.86 28.30 -51.14
CA TRP A 444 22.82 29.11 -51.91
C TRP A 444 24.05 29.44 -51.07
N PHE A 445 23.85 29.89 -49.83
CA PHE A 445 24.92 30.20 -48.90
C PHE A 445 25.78 28.97 -48.58
N THR A 446 25.16 27.80 -48.38
CA THR A 446 25.89 26.53 -48.15
C THR A 446 26.64 26.05 -49.39
N TRP A 447 26.08 26.28 -50.58
CA TRP A 447 26.75 26.00 -51.86
C TRP A 447 27.98 26.91 -52.05
N LYS A 448 27.83 28.21 -51.81
CA LYS A 448 28.91 29.21 -51.90
C LYS A 448 29.99 29.05 -50.83
N LEU A 449 29.66 28.58 -49.62
CA LEU A 449 30.64 28.23 -48.57
C LEU A 449 31.65 27.14 -48.98
N ARG A 450 31.44 26.47 -50.12
CA ARG A 450 32.38 25.48 -50.69
C ARG A 450 33.33 26.06 -51.74
N ASP A 451 33.15 27.32 -52.15
CA ASP A 451 34.09 28.04 -53.03
C ASP A 451 35.14 28.76 -52.18
N ALA A 452 36.42 28.43 -52.42
CA ALA A 452 37.56 29.00 -51.71
C ALA A 452 37.75 30.52 -51.92
N HIS A 453 37.08 31.12 -52.91
CA HIS A 453 37.12 32.55 -53.20
C HIS A 453 35.89 33.32 -52.69
N PHE A 454 34.97 32.66 -51.99
CA PHE A 454 33.74 33.29 -51.51
C PHE A 454 34.00 34.23 -50.32
N GLU A 455 33.50 35.47 -50.41
CA GLU A 455 33.60 36.48 -49.34
C GLU A 455 32.61 36.18 -48.19
N THR A 456 32.81 35.06 -47.49
CA THR A 456 31.93 34.53 -46.43
C THR A 456 31.55 35.58 -45.38
N SER A 457 32.50 36.45 -44.99
CA SER A 457 32.23 37.54 -44.03
C SER A 457 31.26 38.60 -44.58
N ARG A 458 31.41 39.01 -45.85
CA ARG A 458 30.50 39.95 -46.52
C ARG A 458 29.11 39.35 -46.70
N ALA A 459 29.05 38.08 -47.10
CA ALA A 459 27.78 37.35 -47.21
C ALA A 459 27.10 37.14 -45.85
N ARG A 460 27.85 36.82 -44.78
CA ARG A 460 27.35 36.77 -43.40
C ARG A 460 26.74 38.12 -42.99
N SER A 461 27.47 39.21 -43.18
CA SER A 461 27.00 40.58 -42.89
C SER A 461 25.72 40.90 -43.66
N MET A 462 25.73 40.77 -44.99
CA MET A 462 24.55 41.04 -45.83
C MET A 462 23.31 40.27 -45.36
N LEU A 463 23.42 38.95 -45.19
CA LEU A 463 22.28 38.11 -44.80
C LEU A 463 21.74 38.49 -43.41
N LEU A 464 22.62 38.71 -42.42
CA LEU A 464 22.19 39.00 -41.05
C LEU A 464 21.72 40.45 -40.85
N GLU A 465 22.41 41.43 -41.46
CA GLU A 465 22.09 42.85 -41.37
C GLU A 465 20.78 43.18 -42.10
N MET A 466 20.55 42.63 -43.31
CA MET A 466 19.27 42.78 -43.99
C MET A 466 18.14 42.11 -43.20
N THR A 467 18.36 40.91 -42.65
CA THR A 467 17.34 40.23 -41.83
C THR A 467 17.02 41.02 -40.56
N GLN A 468 18.02 41.62 -39.90
CA GLN A 468 17.79 42.52 -38.75
C GLN A 468 17.01 43.77 -39.18
N GLY A 469 17.38 44.41 -40.29
CA GLY A 469 16.70 45.58 -40.83
C GLY A 469 15.23 45.32 -41.19
N THR A 470 14.86 44.11 -41.63
CA THR A 470 13.46 43.69 -41.81
C THR A 470 12.77 43.37 -40.48
N LEU A 471 13.45 42.74 -39.52
CA LEU A 471 12.92 42.49 -38.17
C LEU A 471 12.58 43.79 -37.44
N ASP A 472 13.42 44.82 -37.56
CA ASP A 472 13.22 46.14 -36.93
C ASP A 472 12.00 46.90 -37.50
N GLN A 473 11.52 46.52 -38.69
CA GLN A 473 10.30 47.07 -39.31
C GLN A 473 9.02 46.34 -38.85
N LEU A 474 9.13 45.11 -38.33
CA LEU A 474 7.99 44.26 -37.99
C LEU A 474 7.53 44.45 -36.53
N THR A 475 6.44 45.20 -36.34
CA THR A 475 5.87 45.43 -35.01
C THR A 475 5.03 44.24 -34.52
N GLY A 476 5.65 43.30 -33.79
CA GLY A 476 4.98 42.28 -32.98
C GLY A 476 5.35 40.82 -33.31
N SER A 477 4.90 39.88 -32.47
CA SER A 477 5.24 38.45 -32.58
C SER A 477 4.43 37.71 -33.66
N GLY A 478 4.69 38.04 -34.92
CA GLY A 478 4.11 37.43 -36.12
C GLY A 478 4.86 36.18 -36.61
N ASP A 479 4.21 35.37 -37.45
CA ASP A 479 4.85 34.21 -38.10
C ASP A 479 5.96 34.65 -39.08
N ALA A 480 5.88 35.87 -39.62
CA ALA A 480 6.96 36.55 -40.34
C ALA A 480 8.23 36.72 -39.47
N VAL A 481 8.07 37.20 -38.23
CA VAL A 481 9.18 37.38 -37.27
C VAL A 481 9.79 36.02 -36.90
N ILE A 482 8.96 34.99 -36.71
CA ILE A 482 9.44 33.62 -36.46
C ILE A 482 10.24 33.08 -37.65
N ALA A 483 9.77 33.30 -38.90
CA ALA A 483 10.47 32.87 -40.10
C ALA A 483 11.83 33.57 -40.29
N LEU A 484 11.92 34.87 -40.01
CA LEU A 484 13.16 35.66 -40.11
C LEU A 484 14.15 35.33 -38.97
N LEU A 485 13.68 35.15 -37.74
CA LEU A 485 14.51 34.68 -36.63
C LEU A 485 15.01 33.25 -36.87
N TRP A 486 14.18 32.37 -37.41
CA TRP A 486 14.60 31.04 -37.87
C TRP A 486 15.66 31.11 -38.97
N PHE A 487 15.52 32.01 -39.95
CA PHE A 487 16.52 32.19 -41.01
C PHE A 487 17.88 32.64 -40.47
N ARG A 488 17.92 33.49 -39.43
CA ARG A 488 19.18 33.82 -38.74
C ARG A 488 19.83 32.58 -38.11
N VAL A 489 19.06 31.75 -37.42
CA VAL A 489 19.56 30.48 -36.84
C VAL A 489 20.06 29.55 -37.96
N ASP A 490 19.35 29.46 -39.08
CA ASP A 490 19.73 28.65 -40.25
C ASP A 490 21.10 29.09 -40.83
N ILE A 491 21.30 30.39 -41.05
CA ILE A 491 22.57 30.95 -41.57
C ILE A 491 23.73 30.78 -40.58
N VAL A 492 23.51 31.03 -39.28
CA VAL A 492 24.55 30.90 -38.25
C VAL A 492 24.92 29.44 -37.99
N TRP A 493 23.96 28.51 -38.04
CA TRP A 493 24.22 27.07 -37.99
C TRP A 493 25.08 26.59 -39.18
N ARG A 494 24.81 27.08 -40.40
CA ARG A 494 25.61 26.76 -41.60
C ARG A 494 27.04 27.29 -41.48
N LEU A 495 27.22 28.51 -40.96
CA LEU A 495 28.55 29.04 -40.60
C LEU A 495 29.25 28.13 -39.60
N HIS A 496 28.57 27.72 -38.53
CA HIS A 496 29.13 26.83 -37.52
C HIS A 496 29.56 25.47 -38.11
N LYS A 497 28.72 24.84 -38.96
CA LYS A 497 29.09 23.60 -39.66
C LYS A 497 30.25 23.75 -40.65
N SER A 498 30.49 24.94 -41.20
CA SER A 498 31.69 25.23 -41.99
C SER A 498 32.96 25.50 -41.17
N GLY A 499 32.87 25.56 -39.83
CA GLY A 499 33.96 25.98 -38.95
C GLY A 499 34.14 27.50 -38.83
N SER A 500 33.25 28.29 -39.42
CA SER A 500 33.35 29.77 -39.52
C SER A 500 32.61 30.54 -38.41
N SER A 501 32.17 29.84 -37.35
CA SER A 501 31.38 30.40 -36.24
C SER A 501 31.46 29.49 -35.00
N CYS A 502 31.47 30.08 -33.81
CA CYS A 502 31.44 29.33 -32.55
C CYS A 502 30.04 28.76 -32.24
N THR A 503 29.96 27.95 -31.18
CA THR A 503 28.72 27.48 -30.54
C THR A 503 27.85 28.64 -30.08
N ASP A 504 28.47 29.64 -29.47
CA ASP A 504 27.79 30.71 -28.73
C ASP A 504 27.05 31.65 -29.67
N ASP A 505 27.58 31.86 -30.89
CA ASP A 505 26.92 32.53 -32.01
C ASP A 505 25.55 31.88 -32.33
N VAL A 506 25.45 30.54 -32.30
CA VAL A 506 24.21 29.78 -32.55
C VAL A 506 23.23 29.97 -31.39
N LEU A 507 23.70 29.82 -30.14
CA LEU A 507 22.88 29.97 -28.93
C LEU A 507 22.28 31.38 -28.84
N ALA A 508 23.11 32.41 -29.04
CA ALA A 508 22.71 33.82 -28.99
C ALA A 508 21.69 34.22 -30.07
N ASN A 509 21.68 33.55 -31.23
CA ASN A 509 20.64 33.76 -32.25
C ASN A 509 19.40 32.88 -32.03
N ALA A 510 19.52 31.76 -31.31
CA ALA A 510 18.40 30.89 -30.96
C ALA A 510 17.53 31.45 -29.82
N GLN A 511 18.11 32.13 -28.82
CA GLN A 511 17.36 32.69 -27.68
C GLN A 511 16.26 33.69 -28.09
N PRO A 512 16.48 34.67 -29.00
CA PRO A 512 15.41 35.53 -29.51
C PRO A 512 14.30 34.78 -30.26
N LEU A 513 14.65 33.72 -31.00
CA LEU A 513 13.67 32.86 -31.68
C LEU A 513 12.80 32.11 -30.66
N VAL A 514 13.42 31.48 -29.66
CA VAL A 514 12.70 30.76 -28.59
C VAL A 514 11.80 31.74 -27.82
N HIS A 515 12.29 32.93 -27.46
CA HIS A 515 11.49 33.96 -26.80
C HIS A 515 10.26 34.37 -27.63
N ALA A 516 10.40 34.56 -28.95
CA ALA A 516 9.26 34.82 -29.84
C ALA A 516 8.27 33.63 -29.92
N LEU A 517 8.79 32.40 -29.86
CA LEU A 517 8.00 31.16 -29.89
C LEU A 517 7.23 30.89 -28.59
N LEU A 518 7.72 31.34 -27.42
CA LEU A 518 6.99 31.26 -26.14
C LEU A 518 5.61 31.93 -26.24
N GLY A 519 5.54 33.10 -26.89
CA GLY A 519 4.30 33.84 -27.12
C GLY A 519 3.25 33.12 -27.99
N ARG A 520 3.64 32.05 -28.71
CA ARG A 520 2.75 31.26 -29.59
C ARG A 520 2.48 29.83 -29.09
N ALA A 521 3.10 29.40 -27.98
CA ALA A 521 3.13 28.00 -27.54
C ALA A 521 1.75 27.34 -27.31
N HIS A 522 0.69 28.13 -27.08
CA HIS A 522 -0.68 27.66 -26.85
C HIS A 522 -1.45 27.26 -28.13
N HIS A 523 -1.04 27.72 -29.31
CA HIS A 523 -1.67 27.34 -30.59
C HIS A 523 -0.96 26.17 -31.29
N VAL A 524 0.33 25.99 -31.02
CA VAL A 524 1.26 25.07 -31.71
C VAL A 524 0.84 23.59 -31.68
N ILE A 525 0.07 23.15 -30.68
CA ILE A 525 -0.41 21.75 -30.59
C ILE A 525 -1.69 21.55 -31.41
N SER A 526 -2.52 22.59 -31.55
CA SER A 526 -3.74 22.56 -32.38
C SER A 526 -3.42 22.70 -33.86
N ASP A 527 -2.32 23.39 -34.19
CA ASP A 527 -1.76 23.46 -35.54
C ASP A 527 -0.27 23.13 -35.54
N VAL A 528 0.04 21.83 -35.59
CA VAL A 528 1.41 21.30 -35.67
C VAL A 528 2.05 21.53 -37.05
N ASN A 529 1.26 21.94 -38.05
CA ASN A 529 1.77 22.31 -39.37
C ASN A 529 2.08 23.82 -39.48
N GLY A 530 1.68 24.64 -38.51
CA GLY A 530 1.94 26.08 -38.49
C GLY A 530 3.44 26.42 -38.39
N VAL A 531 3.82 27.62 -38.83
CA VAL A 531 5.22 28.09 -38.87
C VAL A 531 5.89 27.98 -37.50
N ALA A 532 5.20 28.40 -36.43
CA ALA A 532 5.69 28.30 -35.05
C ALA A 532 5.96 26.85 -34.60
N ALA A 533 5.11 25.89 -35.00
CA ALA A 533 5.28 24.48 -34.64
C ALA A 533 6.51 23.86 -35.33
N GLN A 534 6.67 24.15 -36.61
CA GLN A 534 7.83 23.74 -37.38
C GLN A 534 9.12 24.38 -36.84
N ALA A 535 9.11 25.67 -36.52
CA ALA A 535 10.26 26.37 -35.96
C ALA A 535 10.69 25.83 -34.59
N TRP A 536 9.74 25.47 -33.71
CA TRP A 536 10.05 24.73 -32.48
C TRP A 536 10.76 23.40 -32.77
N ILE A 537 10.20 22.57 -33.65
CA ILE A 537 10.80 21.27 -34.00
C ILE A 537 12.21 21.47 -34.56
N CYS A 538 12.39 22.38 -35.53
CA CYS A 538 13.69 22.68 -36.12
C CYS A 538 14.72 23.17 -35.09
N THR A 539 14.30 24.02 -34.15
CA THR A 539 15.17 24.55 -33.07
C THR A 539 15.59 23.44 -32.09
N ILE A 540 14.65 22.57 -31.70
CA ILE A 540 14.93 21.38 -30.86
C ILE A 540 16.00 20.51 -31.53
N HIS A 541 15.87 20.19 -32.82
CA HIS A 541 16.86 19.34 -33.52
C HIS A 541 18.21 20.02 -33.73
N ILE A 542 18.25 21.33 -34.03
CA ILE A 542 19.54 22.05 -34.17
C ILE A 542 20.30 22.07 -32.84
N LEU A 543 19.64 22.42 -31.74
CA LEU A 543 20.32 22.56 -30.45
C LEU A 543 20.75 21.18 -29.89
N ILE A 544 19.93 20.13 -30.07
CA ILE A 544 20.36 18.74 -29.79
C ILE A 544 21.57 18.33 -30.64
N ALA A 545 21.68 18.80 -31.89
CA ALA A 545 22.80 18.50 -32.78
C ALA A 545 24.01 19.43 -32.60
N LEU A 546 23.93 20.41 -31.67
CA LEU A 546 25.02 21.31 -31.30
C LEU A 546 25.82 20.71 -30.12
N ASP A 547 25.18 20.52 -28.97
CA ASP A 547 25.80 19.95 -27.76
C ASP A 547 24.81 19.10 -26.93
N GLY A 548 23.97 18.32 -27.63
CA GLY A 548 22.95 17.47 -27.00
C GLY A 548 21.78 18.25 -26.38
N PRO A 549 20.91 17.57 -25.60
CA PRO A 549 19.70 18.19 -25.06
C PRO A 549 19.93 19.40 -24.14
N GLY A 550 21.11 19.52 -23.51
CA GLY A 550 21.46 20.64 -22.64
C GLY A 550 21.35 21.99 -23.35
N ALA A 551 21.95 22.12 -24.53
CA ALA A 551 21.94 23.37 -25.31
C ALA A 551 20.52 23.85 -25.69
N PHE A 552 19.54 22.95 -25.82
CA PHE A 552 18.13 23.36 -25.98
C PHE A 552 17.57 23.93 -24.68
N TRP A 553 17.83 23.27 -23.56
CA TRP A 553 17.31 23.64 -22.26
C TRP A 553 17.90 24.95 -21.72
N ASP A 554 19.20 25.21 -21.95
CA ASP A 554 19.85 26.47 -21.57
C ASP A 554 19.24 27.68 -22.31
N VAL A 555 19.03 27.54 -23.62
CA VAL A 555 18.36 28.56 -24.46
C VAL A 555 16.89 28.76 -24.03
N LEU A 556 16.20 27.69 -23.61
CA LEU A 556 14.84 27.80 -23.09
C LEU A 556 14.78 28.47 -21.73
N ASP A 557 15.63 28.12 -20.76
CA ASP A 557 15.64 28.72 -19.43
C ASP A 557 15.98 30.22 -19.50
N GLY A 558 16.93 30.61 -20.37
CA GLY A 558 17.26 32.02 -20.66
C GLY A 558 16.11 32.79 -21.31
N ALA A 559 15.51 32.23 -22.36
CA ALA A 559 14.31 32.82 -22.97
C ALA A 559 13.12 32.92 -21.99
N LEU A 560 13.00 31.99 -21.02
CA LEU A 560 12.01 32.05 -19.94
C LEU A 560 12.33 33.11 -18.88
N GLU A 561 13.60 33.49 -18.69
CA GLU A 561 14.00 34.63 -17.85
C GLU A 561 13.68 35.97 -18.53
N ASP A 562 14.06 36.14 -19.79
CA ASP A 562 13.67 37.31 -20.60
C ASP A 562 12.14 37.48 -20.65
N TRP A 563 11.42 36.36 -20.86
CA TRP A 563 9.96 36.38 -20.93
C TRP A 563 9.33 36.78 -19.59
N HIS A 564 9.83 36.24 -18.46
CA HIS A 564 9.38 36.61 -17.12
C HIS A 564 9.71 38.07 -16.75
N ALA A 565 10.84 38.59 -17.24
CA ALA A 565 11.24 39.99 -17.02
C ALA A 565 10.42 40.99 -17.87
N THR A 566 10.05 40.62 -19.09
CA THR A 566 9.27 41.47 -20.02
C THR A 566 7.76 41.35 -19.82
N ARG A 567 7.27 40.19 -19.36
CA ARG A 567 5.88 39.95 -18.95
C ARG A 567 5.86 39.07 -17.69
N ILE A 568 5.22 39.52 -16.60
CA ILE A 568 4.04 38.80 -16.07
C ILE A 568 3.30 39.63 -15.00
N PRO A 569 1.95 39.63 -15.01
CA PRO A 569 1.15 39.88 -13.82
C PRO A 569 0.86 38.56 -13.08
N GLN A 570 1.29 38.47 -11.82
CA GLN A 570 1.12 37.34 -10.88
C GLN A 570 1.93 36.04 -11.19
N PRO A 571 2.75 35.54 -10.24
CA PRO A 571 3.65 34.39 -10.47
C PRO A 571 2.97 33.09 -10.94
N ILE A 572 1.74 32.82 -10.48
CA ILE A 572 1.05 31.58 -10.79
C ILE A 572 0.66 31.44 -12.27
N ILE A 573 0.42 32.55 -12.97
CA ILE A 573 0.09 32.57 -14.40
C ILE A 573 1.32 32.19 -15.23
N TRP A 574 2.51 32.69 -14.87
CA TRP A 574 3.78 32.24 -15.46
C TRP A 574 3.99 30.74 -15.24
N CYS A 575 3.82 30.25 -14.00
CA CYS A 575 3.99 28.84 -13.68
C CYS A 575 3.10 27.92 -14.55
N GLU A 576 1.80 28.25 -14.71
CA GLU A 576 0.91 27.49 -15.60
C GLU A 576 1.35 27.53 -17.07
N ALA A 577 1.81 28.69 -17.55
CA ALA A 577 2.33 28.80 -18.91
C ALA A 577 3.60 27.96 -19.10
N VAL A 578 4.55 27.95 -18.15
CA VAL A 578 5.76 27.11 -18.26
C VAL A 578 5.42 25.63 -18.19
N TRP A 579 4.47 25.20 -17.34
CA TRP A 579 3.96 23.82 -17.35
C TRP A 579 3.37 23.43 -18.71
N HIS A 580 2.64 24.34 -19.38
CA HIS A 580 2.16 24.12 -20.75
C HIS A 580 3.32 24.06 -21.75
N ILE A 581 4.30 24.98 -21.68
CA ILE A 581 5.46 25.03 -22.58
C ILE A 581 6.28 23.74 -22.49
N LEU A 582 6.56 23.22 -21.29
CA LEU A 582 7.25 21.95 -21.09
C LEU A 582 6.47 20.79 -21.74
N GLY A 583 5.14 20.75 -21.60
CA GLY A 583 4.29 19.78 -22.30
C GLY A 583 4.36 19.91 -23.82
N THR A 584 4.25 21.13 -24.36
CA THR A 584 4.37 21.43 -25.80
C THR A 584 5.71 20.96 -26.36
N VAL A 585 6.81 21.34 -25.70
CA VAL A 585 8.18 21.02 -26.12
C VAL A 585 8.42 19.51 -26.10
N CYS A 586 7.99 18.79 -25.06
CA CYS A 586 8.06 17.33 -25.03
C CYS A 586 7.29 16.69 -26.20
N ALA A 587 6.05 17.12 -26.46
CA ALA A 587 5.22 16.61 -27.55
C ALA A 587 5.84 16.85 -28.95
N LEU A 588 6.42 18.03 -29.17
CA LEU A 588 7.08 18.37 -30.44
C LEU A 588 8.39 17.62 -30.64
N SER A 589 9.14 17.36 -29.56
CA SER A 589 10.41 16.62 -29.63
C SER A 589 10.24 15.18 -30.14
N CYS A 590 9.03 14.61 -30.10
CA CYS A 590 8.74 13.30 -30.67
C CYS A 590 8.87 13.26 -32.21
N TYR A 591 8.75 14.39 -32.93
CA TYR A 591 8.82 14.43 -34.39
C TYR A 591 10.27 14.34 -34.90
N GLY A 592 10.54 13.44 -35.85
CA GLY A 592 11.86 13.23 -36.44
C GLY A 592 12.14 14.09 -37.68
N ALA A 593 13.38 14.62 -37.77
CA ALA A 593 13.81 15.59 -38.78
C ALA A 593 13.71 15.17 -40.26
N ALA A 594 13.73 13.85 -40.56
CA ALA A 594 13.82 13.35 -41.93
C ALA A 594 12.52 13.39 -42.73
N ALA A 595 11.37 13.24 -42.07
CA ALA A 595 10.06 13.16 -42.72
C ALA A 595 8.90 13.58 -41.79
N GLY A 596 9.20 14.35 -40.75
CA GLY A 596 8.20 14.83 -39.78
C GLY A 596 7.40 13.71 -39.11
N MET A 597 8.01 12.54 -38.83
CA MET A 597 7.31 11.39 -38.24
C MET A 597 7.45 11.36 -36.73
N ALA A 598 6.34 11.18 -36.02
CA ALA A 598 6.30 11.02 -34.56
C ALA A 598 6.87 9.66 -34.11
N SER A 599 7.73 9.70 -33.10
CA SER A 599 8.28 8.54 -32.39
C SER A 599 7.61 8.32 -31.03
N SER A 600 7.76 7.13 -30.46
CA SER A 600 7.16 6.72 -29.18
C SER A 600 7.77 7.36 -27.93
N ALA A 601 8.90 8.06 -28.06
CA ALA A 601 9.58 8.74 -26.98
C ALA A 601 9.96 10.16 -27.41
N PRO A 602 9.99 11.14 -26.48
CA PRO A 602 10.57 12.45 -26.74
C PRO A 602 12.08 12.37 -26.99
N ARG A 603 12.65 13.41 -27.60
CA ARG A 603 14.09 13.54 -27.87
C ARG A 603 14.86 14.37 -26.84
N LEU A 604 14.14 15.03 -25.94
CA LEU A 604 14.71 15.86 -24.90
C LEU A 604 14.75 15.09 -23.58
N ASP A 605 15.91 15.10 -22.95
CA ASP A 605 16.12 14.53 -21.61
C ASP A 605 15.41 15.35 -20.52
N ALA A 606 15.28 14.76 -19.33
CA ALA A 606 14.52 15.32 -18.22
C ALA A 606 15.18 16.55 -17.58
N HIS A 607 14.52 17.71 -17.67
CA HIS A 607 15.04 18.99 -17.16
C HIS A 607 14.34 19.43 -15.87
N TRP A 608 14.74 18.80 -14.77
CA TRP A 608 14.12 19.01 -13.45
C TRP A 608 14.41 20.39 -12.81
N SER A 609 15.41 21.13 -13.30
CA SER A 609 15.76 22.48 -12.81
C SER A 609 14.68 23.51 -13.08
N THR A 610 14.08 23.56 -14.28
CA THR A 610 12.95 24.46 -14.57
C THR A 610 11.75 24.13 -13.67
N ILE A 611 11.49 22.85 -13.39
CA ILE A 611 10.45 22.44 -12.42
C ILE A 611 10.83 22.89 -11.00
N GLN A 612 12.09 22.76 -10.58
CA GLN A 612 12.56 23.26 -9.28
C GLN A 612 12.45 24.80 -9.16
N ARG A 613 12.66 25.54 -10.26
CA ARG A 613 12.46 26.99 -10.38
C ARG A 613 10.96 27.34 -10.22
N ILE A 614 10.06 26.66 -10.93
CA ILE A 614 8.60 26.77 -10.75
C ILE A 614 8.19 26.52 -9.28
N LEU A 615 8.66 25.43 -8.67
CA LEU A 615 8.37 25.10 -7.27
C LEU A 615 8.98 26.07 -6.24
N THR A 616 9.99 26.85 -6.63
CA THR A 616 10.58 27.89 -5.77
C THR A 616 9.83 29.23 -5.89
N ILE A 617 9.11 29.45 -6.99
CA ILE A 617 8.29 30.65 -7.27
C ILE A 617 6.85 30.50 -6.77
N LEU A 618 6.32 29.27 -6.65
CA LEU A 618 4.95 29.01 -6.19
C LEU A 618 4.80 29.06 -4.65
N PRO A 619 3.84 29.82 -4.09
CA PRO A 619 3.54 29.85 -2.66
C PRO A 619 2.70 28.63 -2.23
N LEU A 620 3.29 27.44 -2.27
CA LEU A 620 2.66 26.16 -1.89
C LEU A 620 2.70 25.87 -0.38
N ARG A 621 3.42 26.68 0.41
CA ARG A 621 3.70 26.41 1.84
C ARG A 621 2.48 26.58 2.74
N PHE A 622 2.51 25.90 3.88
CA PHE A 622 1.55 26.02 4.98
C PHE A 622 2.03 27.07 5.99
N ASP A 623 1.17 28.01 6.38
CA ASP A 623 1.36 28.86 7.56
C ASP A 623 0.08 28.91 8.38
N GLU A 624 0.16 28.43 9.62
CA GLU A 624 -0.99 28.26 10.52
C GLU A 624 -1.70 29.59 10.87
N ARG A 625 -1.00 30.73 10.78
CA ARG A 625 -1.57 32.06 11.01
C ARG A 625 -2.30 32.57 9.77
N VAL A 626 -1.67 32.43 8.60
CA VAL A 626 -2.24 32.85 7.31
C VAL A 626 -3.49 32.04 7.01
N GLU A 627 -3.47 30.71 7.17
CA GLU A 627 -4.62 29.85 6.88
C GLU A 627 -5.83 30.12 7.79
N ARG A 628 -5.59 30.51 9.05
CA ARG A 628 -6.66 30.92 9.98
C ARG A 628 -7.32 32.25 9.59
N ALA A 629 -6.64 33.11 8.83
CA ALA A 629 -7.18 34.36 8.30
C ALA A 629 -7.72 34.24 6.86
N ALA A 630 -7.16 33.34 6.06
CA ALA A 630 -7.44 33.20 4.63
C ALA A 630 -8.86 32.68 4.31
N PRO A 631 -9.37 32.97 3.09
CA PRO A 631 -10.61 32.34 2.62
C PRO A 631 -10.48 30.83 2.45
N ARG A 632 -11.48 30.08 2.92
CA ARG A 632 -11.52 28.61 2.75
C ARG A 632 -11.62 28.17 1.27
N ALA A 633 -12.07 29.04 0.37
CA ALA A 633 -12.10 28.76 -1.06
C ALA A 633 -10.68 28.82 -1.68
N ALA A 634 -9.90 29.84 -1.31
CA ALA A 634 -8.48 29.96 -1.66
C ALA A 634 -7.68 28.72 -1.27
N MET A 635 -7.78 28.29 0.00
CA MET A 635 -7.02 27.14 0.51
C MET A 635 -7.40 25.82 -0.20
N ARG A 636 -8.69 25.62 -0.52
CA ARG A 636 -9.13 24.49 -1.35
C ARG A 636 -8.51 24.47 -2.74
N ARG A 637 -8.35 25.65 -3.37
CA ARG A 637 -7.72 25.76 -4.69
C ARG A 637 -6.22 25.52 -4.62
N ARG A 638 -5.51 26.02 -3.59
CA ARG A 638 -4.10 25.68 -3.32
C ARG A 638 -3.90 24.18 -3.10
N ASP A 639 -4.68 23.56 -2.21
CA ASP A 639 -4.53 22.13 -1.87
C ASP A 639 -4.79 21.24 -3.10
N ALA A 640 -5.81 21.56 -3.90
CA ALA A 640 -6.07 20.89 -5.18
C ALA A 640 -4.91 21.11 -6.17
N TYR A 641 -4.28 22.29 -6.17
CA TYR A 641 -3.13 22.58 -7.02
C TYR A 641 -1.87 21.81 -6.60
N ILE A 642 -1.61 21.63 -5.30
CA ILE A 642 -0.52 20.77 -4.80
C ILE A 642 -0.67 19.33 -5.32
N ARG A 643 -1.90 18.81 -5.33
CA ARG A 643 -2.22 17.50 -5.94
C ARG A 643 -1.97 17.47 -7.46
N ILE A 644 -2.34 18.53 -8.19
CA ILE A 644 -2.08 18.64 -9.63
C ILE A 644 -0.58 18.70 -9.93
N VAL A 645 0.20 19.46 -9.16
CA VAL A 645 1.66 19.56 -9.28
C VAL A 645 2.33 18.20 -9.08
N LEU A 646 1.95 17.45 -8.04
CA LEU A 646 2.45 16.08 -7.83
C LEU A 646 2.10 15.14 -8.98
N HIS A 647 0.85 15.17 -9.45
CA HIS A 647 0.46 14.39 -10.64
C HIS A 647 1.20 14.83 -11.91
N ARG A 648 1.52 16.12 -12.11
CA ARG A 648 2.33 16.58 -13.26
C ARG A 648 3.75 16.02 -13.19
N ILE A 649 4.40 16.06 -12.03
CA ILE A 649 5.76 15.50 -11.84
C ILE A 649 5.76 13.99 -12.13
N LEU A 650 4.77 13.25 -11.62
CA LEU A 650 4.58 11.83 -11.93
C LEU A 650 4.29 11.60 -13.43
N LEU A 651 3.49 12.46 -14.07
CA LEU A 651 3.18 12.38 -15.50
C LEU A 651 4.40 12.62 -16.39
N PHE A 652 5.34 13.50 -16.01
CA PHE A 652 6.61 13.61 -16.73
C PHE A 652 7.43 12.31 -16.66
N ALA A 653 7.49 11.66 -15.49
CA ALA A 653 8.13 10.36 -15.36
C ALA A 653 7.41 9.24 -16.14
N ASP A 654 6.10 9.11 -15.95
CA ASP A 654 5.31 7.95 -16.42
C ASP A 654 4.84 8.07 -17.89
N ARG A 655 4.57 9.29 -18.39
CA ARG A 655 4.07 9.54 -19.77
C ARG A 655 5.17 10.03 -20.72
N TRP A 656 6.11 10.83 -20.23
CA TRP A 656 7.20 11.40 -21.03
C TRP A 656 8.55 10.70 -20.79
N ASN A 657 8.58 9.61 -20.01
CA ASN A 657 9.77 8.82 -19.68
C ASN A 657 10.92 9.63 -19.04
N TRP A 658 10.62 10.75 -18.36
CA TRP A 658 11.64 11.57 -17.73
C TRP A 658 12.33 10.83 -16.57
N SER A 659 13.63 10.59 -16.71
CA SER A 659 14.43 9.90 -15.69
C SER A 659 14.43 10.67 -14.36
N LEU A 660 13.88 10.04 -13.32
CA LEU A 660 13.77 10.58 -11.97
C LEU A 660 15.12 10.62 -11.21
N ALA A 661 16.21 10.12 -11.79
CA ALA A 661 17.54 10.05 -11.16
C ALA A 661 18.14 11.43 -10.80
N ALA A 662 17.70 12.51 -11.46
CA ALA A 662 18.11 13.89 -11.17
C ALA A 662 17.03 14.73 -10.46
N ALA A 663 15.89 14.13 -10.08
CA ALA A 663 14.76 14.84 -9.47
C ALA A 663 14.94 15.15 -7.96
N ASP A 664 16.10 14.84 -7.37
CA ASP A 664 16.47 15.02 -5.95
C ASP A 664 16.02 16.38 -5.37
N GLY A 665 16.20 17.47 -6.13
CA GLY A 665 15.81 18.83 -5.72
C GLY A 665 14.32 19.15 -5.86
N VAL A 666 13.63 18.53 -6.81
CA VAL A 666 12.16 18.60 -6.96
C VAL A 666 11.48 17.84 -5.82
N VAL A 667 11.99 16.65 -5.45
CA VAL A 667 11.52 15.89 -4.28
C VAL A 667 11.73 16.70 -2.99
N ALA A 668 12.91 17.30 -2.80
CA ALA A 668 13.18 18.14 -1.64
C ALA A 668 12.24 19.37 -1.57
N ARG A 669 11.95 20.02 -2.70
CA ARG A 669 10.97 21.12 -2.75
C ARG A 669 9.54 20.69 -2.45
N MET A 670 9.13 19.50 -2.86
CA MET A 670 7.83 18.96 -2.45
C MET A 670 7.82 18.55 -0.97
N PHE A 671 8.96 18.14 -0.39
CA PHE A 671 9.07 17.91 1.05
C PHE A 671 8.92 19.19 1.88
N ASP A 672 9.52 20.32 1.45
CA ASP A 672 9.35 21.64 2.11
C ASP A 672 7.87 21.98 2.35
N VAL A 673 6.99 21.63 1.39
CA VAL A 673 5.53 21.85 1.49
C VAL A 673 4.95 21.05 2.65
N PHE A 674 5.19 19.74 2.70
CA PHE A 674 4.64 18.90 3.77
C PHE A 674 5.29 19.16 5.13
N ASP A 675 6.59 19.42 5.22
CA ASP A 675 7.25 19.69 6.51
C ASP A 675 6.79 21.02 7.13
N SER A 676 6.41 22.01 6.32
CA SER A 676 5.73 23.22 6.82
C SER A 676 4.39 22.90 7.51
N HIS A 677 3.67 21.85 7.07
CA HIS A 677 2.51 21.27 7.77
C HIS A 677 2.87 20.08 8.68
N ARG A 678 4.14 19.93 9.09
CA ARG A 678 4.60 18.88 10.03
C ARG A 678 4.32 17.45 9.52
N LEU A 679 4.28 17.27 8.20
CA LEU A 679 3.86 16.07 7.46
C LEU A 679 2.39 15.65 7.71
N GLY A 680 1.52 16.54 8.17
CA GLY A 680 0.07 16.29 8.18
C GLY A 680 -0.50 16.32 6.75
N ASP A 681 -1.58 15.57 6.53
CA ASP A 681 -2.40 15.67 5.30
C ASP A 681 -2.90 17.12 5.10
N LEU A 682 -3.25 17.50 3.87
CA LEU A 682 -3.69 18.86 3.60
C LEU A 682 -5.06 19.12 4.27
N PRO A 683 -5.36 20.36 4.74
CA PRO A 683 -6.58 20.69 5.52
C PRO A 683 -7.93 20.40 4.85
N THR A 684 -7.93 20.00 3.58
CA THR A 684 -9.11 19.68 2.78
C THR A 684 -9.29 18.17 2.51
N GLU A 685 -8.36 17.33 2.97
CA GLU A 685 -8.35 15.88 2.81
C GLU A 685 -9.10 15.18 3.95
N THR A 686 -9.54 13.93 3.74
CA THR A 686 -10.43 13.22 4.69
C THR A 686 -10.06 11.76 4.98
N ASP A 687 -9.24 11.10 4.16
CA ASP A 687 -8.71 9.75 4.41
C ASP A 687 -7.39 9.83 5.21
N HIS A 688 -7.50 10.15 6.49
CA HIS A 688 -6.37 10.26 7.42
C HIS A 688 -5.94 8.88 7.93
N ASP A 689 -5.15 8.15 7.15
CA ASP A 689 -4.64 6.82 7.50
C ASP A 689 -3.31 6.50 6.78
N PHE A 690 -2.69 5.37 7.12
CA PHE A 690 -1.43 4.90 6.52
C PHE A 690 -1.48 4.79 4.98
N ALA A 691 -0.34 4.98 4.33
CA ALA A 691 -0.22 4.83 2.88
C ALA A 691 -0.73 3.46 2.36
N PRO A 692 -1.40 3.37 1.19
CA PRO A 692 -2.15 2.17 0.80
C PRO A 692 -1.29 0.91 0.62
N PHE A 693 -0.02 1.05 0.22
CA PHE A 693 0.92 -0.09 0.11
C PHE A 693 1.14 -0.84 1.43
N LEU A 694 1.08 -0.13 2.57
CA LEU A 694 1.10 -0.74 3.90
C LEU A 694 -0.25 -1.38 4.23
N ARG A 695 -1.36 -0.66 3.99
CA ARG A 695 -2.72 -1.11 4.31
C ARG A 695 -3.12 -2.40 3.58
N LYS A 696 -2.67 -2.56 2.33
CA LYS A 696 -2.95 -3.73 1.48
C LYS A 696 -1.86 -4.81 1.50
N PHE A 697 -0.75 -4.57 2.21
CA PHE A 697 0.46 -5.41 2.18
C PHE A 697 0.96 -5.72 0.76
N ASP A 698 0.89 -4.72 -0.13
CA ASP A 698 1.24 -4.83 -1.55
C ASP A 698 2.05 -3.60 -1.99
N GLN A 699 3.29 -3.83 -2.41
CA GLN A 699 4.18 -2.80 -2.96
C GLN A 699 3.58 -2.04 -4.16
N ASN A 700 2.72 -2.68 -4.96
CA ASN A 700 2.18 -2.07 -6.19
C ASN A 700 1.11 -1.02 -5.87
N ALA A 701 0.39 -1.19 -4.75
CA ALA A 701 -0.51 -0.19 -4.17
C ALA A 701 0.20 1.05 -3.58
N LEU A 702 1.49 1.26 -3.88
CA LEU A 702 2.13 2.57 -3.74
C LEU A 702 1.58 3.54 -4.79
N SER A 703 1.30 3.06 -6.01
CA SER A 703 0.53 3.79 -7.02
C SER A 703 -0.96 3.70 -6.76
N GLY A 704 -1.69 4.81 -6.94
CA GLY A 704 -3.10 4.92 -6.57
C GLY A 704 -3.35 5.58 -5.20
N ALA A 705 -2.44 6.45 -4.78
CA ALA A 705 -2.51 7.30 -3.59
C ALA A 705 -3.86 8.05 -3.41
N HIS A 706 -4.26 8.29 -2.16
CA HIS A 706 -5.52 8.96 -1.82
C HIS A 706 -5.33 10.38 -1.26
N THR A 707 -4.24 10.64 -0.53
CA THR A 707 -3.82 11.98 -0.07
C THR A 707 -2.66 12.54 -0.91
N ALA A 708 -2.44 13.85 -0.84
CA ALA A 708 -1.28 14.50 -1.45
C ALA A 708 0.04 13.95 -0.86
N PHE A 709 0.07 13.62 0.44
CA PHE A 709 1.23 13.00 1.04
C PHE A 709 1.49 11.59 0.49
N HIS A 710 0.43 10.79 0.24
CA HIS A 710 0.58 9.47 -0.38
C HIS A 710 1.14 9.58 -1.82
N MET A 711 0.76 10.60 -2.61
CA MET A 711 1.34 10.85 -3.94
C MET A 711 2.81 11.29 -3.86
N TYR A 712 3.17 12.06 -2.83
CA TYR A 712 4.56 12.38 -2.55
C TYR A 712 5.38 11.13 -2.16
N LEU A 713 4.80 10.19 -1.41
CA LEU A 713 5.43 8.89 -1.14
C LEU A 713 5.60 8.04 -2.41
N GLU A 714 4.67 8.09 -3.37
CA GLU A 714 4.84 7.44 -4.68
C GLU A 714 6.04 8.03 -5.44
N LEU A 715 6.12 9.36 -5.54
CA LEU A 715 7.25 10.06 -6.16
C LEU A 715 8.59 9.74 -5.46
N LEU A 716 8.60 9.74 -4.13
CA LEU A 716 9.77 9.40 -3.32
C LEU A 716 10.20 7.93 -3.49
N GLY A 717 9.24 7.02 -3.71
CA GLY A 717 9.52 5.62 -4.03
C GLY A 717 10.10 5.44 -5.44
N LYS A 718 9.46 6.02 -6.46
CA LYS A 718 9.93 5.96 -7.86
C LYS A 718 11.33 6.57 -8.02
N THR A 719 11.59 7.70 -7.38
CA THR A 719 12.93 8.35 -7.37
C THR A 719 13.98 7.50 -6.65
N ALA A 720 13.66 6.88 -5.51
CA ALA A 720 14.55 5.95 -4.83
C ALA A 720 14.88 4.69 -5.66
N ALA A 721 13.91 4.20 -6.44
CA ALA A 721 14.08 3.04 -7.33
C ALA A 721 15.06 3.30 -8.49
N CYS A 722 15.21 4.56 -8.94
CA CYS A 722 16.19 4.94 -9.96
C CYS A 722 17.66 4.83 -9.49
N GLY A 723 17.91 4.62 -8.18
CA GLY A 723 19.17 4.09 -7.67
C GLY A 723 20.21 5.10 -7.18
N GLY A 724 21.38 4.58 -6.80
CA GLY A 724 22.57 5.33 -6.38
C GLY A 724 22.49 6.03 -5.01
N HIS A 725 21.43 6.80 -4.75
CA HIS A 725 21.42 7.80 -3.68
C HIS A 725 20.23 7.74 -2.71
N ALA A 726 19.37 6.71 -2.78
CA ALA A 726 18.19 6.56 -1.92
C ALA A 726 18.45 6.85 -0.42
N ALA A 727 19.54 6.33 0.16
CA ALA A 727 19.89 6.58 1.56
C ALA A 727 20.18 8.06 1.90
N ARG A 728 20.71 8.84 0.94
CA ARG A 728 20.92 10.29 1.06
C ARG A 728 19.61 11.05 0.87
N LEU A 729 18.84 10.69 -0.16
CA LEU A 729 17.53 11.28 -0.46
C LEU A 729 16.59 11.14 0.73
N PHE A 730 16.32 9.91 1.18
CA PHE A 730 15.49 9.64 2.35
C PHE A 730 15.99 10.36 3.59
N SER A 731 17.31 10.38 3.87
CA SER A 731 17.86 11.05 5.07
C SER A 731 17.61 12.57 5.10
N ARG A 732 17.35 13.22 3.96
CA ARG A 732 16.91 14.63 3.91
C ARG A 732 15.42 14.79 4.23
N VAL A 733 14.60 13.80 3.88
CA VAL A 733 13.13 13.83 3.97
C VAL A 733 12.56 12.93 5.08
N THR A 734 13.40 12.52 6.05
CA THR A 734 12.97 11.68 7.18
C THR A 734 12.56 12.56 8.37
N PRO A 735 11.35 12.42 8.92
CA PRO A 735 10.94 13.19 10.09
C PRO A 735 11.71 12.83 11.37
N VAL A 736 11.93 13.83 12.21
CA VAL A 736 12.66 13.72 13.51
C VAL A 736 11.75 14.05 14.70
N ARG A 737 10.47 14.38 14.47
CA ARG A 737 9.55 14.90 15.50
C ARG A 737 8.89 13.76 16.29
N VAL A 738 8.92 13.87 17.61
CA VAL A 738 8.10 13.06 18.53
C VAL A 738 6.74 13.72 18.69
N MET A 739 5.65 12.96 18.63
CA MET A 739 4.31 13.50 18.77
C MET A 739 3.94 13.78 20.24
N PRO A 740 3.41 14.96 20.58
CA PRO A 740 3.02 15.32 21.95
C PRO A 740 1.65 14.75 22.37
N PHE A 741 1.21 13.66 21.73
CA PHE A 741 -0.13 13.08 21.94
C PHE A 741 -0.18 12.36 23.28
N THR A 742 -1.16 12.70 24.12
CA THR A 742 -1.32 12.11 25.45
C THR A 742 -2.78 11.90 25.80
N ARG A 743 -3.08 11.10 26.83
CA ARG A 743 -4.44 10.96 27.40
C ARG A 743 -5.11 12.30 27.77
N HIS A 744 -4.33 13.36 28.03
CA HIS A 744 -4.84 14.70 28.34
C HIS A 744 -4.87 15.66 27.13
N ALA A 745 -4.15 15.33 26.06
CA ALA A 745 -4.08 16.08 24.81
C ALA A 745 -4.32 15.10 23.64
N VAL A 746 -5.57 14.67 23.52
CA VAL A 746 -6.00 13.70 22.51
C VAL A 746 -6.06 14.41 21.14
N PRO A 747 -5.32 13.93 20.12
CA PRO A 747 -5.29 14.58 18.81
C PRO A 747 -6.58 14.35 18.02
N THR A 748 -6.95 15.33 17.21
CA THR A 748 -7.95 15.18 16.15
C THR A 748 -7.48 14.17 15.08
N MET A 749 -8.39 13.70 14.22
CA MET A 749 -8.02 12.82 13.10
C MET A 749 -7.00 13.48 12.15
N ALA A 750 -7.20 14.77 11.84
CA ALA A 750 -6.28 15.55 11.02
C ALA A 750 -4.90 15.70 11.68
N GLU A 751 -4.81 15.93 12.99
CA GLU A 751 -3.51 15.93 13.69
C GLU A 751 -2.87 14.54 13.71
N ARG A 752 -3.66 13.46 13.83
CA ARG A 752 -3.13 12.08 13.80
C ARG A 752 -2.59 11.69 12.42
N SER A 753 -3.00 12.36 11.33
CA SER A 753 -2.38 12.18 10.00
C SER A 753 -0.87 12.39 10.05
N MET A 754 -0.38 13.37 10.84
CA MET A 754 1.07 13.60 11.03
C MET A 754 1.78 12.32 11.46
N LEU A 755 1.19 11.54 12.37
CA LEU A 755 1.76 10.28 12.88
C LEU A 755 1.70 9.15 11.85
N PHE A 756 0.58 9.00 11.13
CA PHE A 756 0.46 8.03 10.04
C PHE A 756 1.49 8.29 8.93
N ASN A 757 1.63 9.55 8.53
CA ASN A 757 2.57 10.00 7.50
C ASN A 757 4.03 9.91 7.97
N HIS A 758 4.32 10.23 9.25
CA HIS A 758 5.63 9.99 9.87
C HIS A 758 6.01 8.51 9.81
N TYR A 759 5.11 7.61 10.19
CA TYR A 759 5.36 6.17 10.08
C TYR A 759 5.53 5.75 8.61
N SER A 760 4.60 6.10 7.71
CA SER A 760 4.65 5.69 6.30
C SER A 760 5.94 6.14 5.60
N ALA A 761 6.45 7.35 5.87
CA ALA A 761 7.73 7.82 5.33
C ALA A 761 8.92 6.98 5.82
N VAL A 762 8.97 6.61 7.11
CA VAL A 762 10.07 5.78 7.64
C VAL A 762 9.92 4.30 7.25
N MET A 763 8.70 3.79 7.04
CA MET A 763 8.51 2.45 6.44
C MET A 763 8.99 2.41 4.98
N LEU A 764 8.74 3.47 4.20
CA LEU A 764 9.24 3.58 2.82
C LEU A 764 10.78 3.63 2.79
N PHE A 765 11.41 4.35 3.73
CA PHE A 765 12.87 4.35 3.90
C PHE A 765 13.38 2.96 4.33
N LEU A 766 12.73 2.31 5.30
CA LEU A 766 13.07 0.94 5.73
C LEU A 766 13.01 -0.06 4.56
N TYR A 767 12.05 0.11 3.66
CA TYR A 767 11.84 -0.71 2.46
C TYR A 767 12.93 -0.51 1.40
N TYR A 768 13.23 0.74 1.01
CA TYR A 768 14.27 1.01 0.00
C TYR A 768 15.71 0.92 0.53
N VAL A 769 15.93 1.00 1.85
CA VAL A 769 17.27 0.98 2.48
C VAL A 769 17.31 0.04 3.70
N PRO A 770 17.15 -1.28 3.51
CA PRO A 770 17.13 -2.27 4.60
C PRO A 770 18.42 -2.32 5.42
N SER A 771 19.56 -1.85 4.89
CA SER A 771 20.83 -1.78 5.61
C SER A 771 20.81 -0.85 6.84
N LEU A 772 19.83 0.05 6.95
CA LEU A 772 19.62 0.92 8.11
C LEU A 772 18.47 0.46 9.02
N ALA A 773 17.95 -0.75 8.84
CA ALA A 773 16.71 -1.21 9.48
C ALA A 773 16.68 -1.03 11.01
N LEU A 774 17.73 -1.45 11.71
CA LEU A 774 17.82 -1.30 13.18
C LEU A 774 17.86 0.16 13.65
N GLN A 775 18.26 1.11 12.80
CA GLN A 775 18.19 2.55 13.10
C GLN A 775 16.76 3.08 12.84
N ARG A 776 16.15 2.69 11.72
CA ARG A 776 14.80 3.14 11.34
C ARG A 776 13.72 2.57 12.26
N LEU A 777 13.87 1.33 12.74
CA LEU A 777 12.97 0.78 13.77
C LEU A 777 13.05 1.55 15.10
N ARG A 778 14.26 1.95 15.54
CA ARG A 778 14.43 2.81 16.73
C ARG A 778 13.80 4.19 16.53
N GLN A 779 13.87 4.74 15.32
CA GLN A 779 13.22 6.01 14.97
C GLN A 779 11.68 5.89 14.98
N ILE A 780 11.12 4.85 14.35
CA ILE A 780 9.69 4.51 14.39
C ILE A 780 9.22 4.41 15.85
N LYS A 781 9.91 3.63 16.69
CA LYS A 781 9.61 3.48 18.13
C LYS A 781 9.70 4.79 18.92
N SER A 782 10.45 5.79 18.45
CA SER A 782 10.61 7.07 19.13
C SER A 782 9.48 8.08 18.87
N PHE A 783 8.64 7.90 17.83
CA PHE A 783 7.64 8.90 17.45
C PHE A 783 6.47 9.04 18.44
N LEU A 784 6.21 8.05 19.30
CA LEU A 784 5.13 8.09 20.28
C LEU A 784 5.56 7.47 21.62
N VAL A 785 5.36 8.18 22.72
CA VAL A 785 5.53 7.63 24.08
C VAL A 785 4.27 6.85 24.45
N PHE A 786 4.27 5.55 24.15
CA PHE A 786 3.10 4.66 24.20
C PHE A 786 2.32 4.72 25.53
N SER A 787 3.03 4.70 26.67
CA SER A 787 2.41 4.70 28.01
C SER A 787 1.62 5.99 28.30
N SER A 788 2.07 7.16 27.84
CA SER A 788 1.32 8.42 28.02
C SER A 788 0.27 8.69 26.94
N ALA A 789 0.34 8.00 25.79
CA ALA A 789 -0.50 8.25 24.62
C ALA A 789 -1.99 7.88 24.81
N ASP A 790 -2.85 8.50 24.00
CA ASP A 790 -4.28 8.14 23.90
C ASP A 790 -4.51 6.81 23.17
N ALA A 791 -5.66 6.19 23.41
CA ALA A 791 -6.06 4.91 22.81
C ALA A 791 -5.91 4.83 21.28
N SER A 792 -6.28 5.89 20.55
CA SER A 792 -6.22 5.88 19.08
C SER A 792 -4.80 6.01 18.55
N SER A 793 -3.96 6.82 19.19
CA SER A 793 -2.53 6.90 18.87
C SER A 793 -1.77 5.64 19.29
N ARG A 794 -2.18 4.96 20.38
CA ARG A 794 -1.68 3.62 20.74
C ARG A 794 -1.99 2.60 19.64
N ILE A 795 -3.23 2.54 19.16
CA ILE A 795 -3.62 1.67 18.03
C ILE A 795 -2.82 2.00 16.77
N ALA A 796 -2.60 3.28 16.46
CA ALA A 796 -1.73 3.70 15.35
C ALA A 796 -0.28 3.20 15.52
N CYS A 797 0.27 3.25 16.74
CA CYS A 797 1.59 2.71 17.04
C CYS A 797 1.65 1.18 16.84
N VAL A 798 0.63 0.45 17.28
CA VAL A 798 0.55 -1.01 17.12
C VAL A 798 0.43 -1.41 15.64
N ARG A 799 -0.35 -0.68 14.83
CA ARG A 799 -0.37 -0.86 13.37
C ARG A 799 1.00 -0.57 12.74
N ALA A 800 1.74 0.44 13.23
CA ALA A 800 3.11 0.69 12.76
C ALA A 800 4.10 -0.44 13.15
N MET A 801 3.94 -1.08 14.31
CA MET A 801 4.72 -2.26 14.71
C MET A 801 4.46 -3.44 13.77
N MET A 802 3.20 -3.66 13.39
CA MET A 802 2.80 -4.65 12.39
C MET A 802 3.43 -4.37 11.01
N TYR A 803 3.32 -3.14 10.50
CA TYR A 803 3.91 -2.77 9.21
C TYR A 803 5.44 -2.89 9.21
N ALA A 804 6.13 -2.47 10.29
CA ALA A 804 7.56 -2.70 10.43
C ALA A 804 7.92 -4.19 10.40
N GLY A 805 7.13 -5.04 11.09
CA GLY A 805 7.32 -6.48 11.09
C GLY A 805 7.24 -7.10 9.69
N VAL A 806 6.22 -6.74 8.90
CA VAL A 806 6.06 -7.27 7.52
C VAL A 806 7.15 -6.75 6.58
N VAL A 807 7.62 -5.50 6.73
CA VAL A 807 8.76 -4.98 5.95
C VAL A 807 10.06 -5.71 6.31
N LEU A 808 10.32 -5.98 7.59
CA LEU A 808 11.50 -6.79 7.97
C LEU A 808 11.42 -8.22 7.41
N ARG A 809 10.24 -8.86 7.42
CA ARG A 809 10.05 -10.18 6.78
C ARG A 809 10.26 -10.13 5.26
N HIS A 810 9.76 -9.09 4.56
CA HIS A 810 10.00 -8.90 3.12
C HIS A 810 11.50 -8.91 2.77
N HIS A 811 12.34 -8.23 3.57
CA HIS A 811 13.80 -8.22 3.38
C HIS A 811 14.55 -9.39 4.04
N LYS A 812 13.84 -10.36 4.64
CA LYS A 812 14.41 -11.49 5.40
C LYS A 812 15.38 -11.06 6.52
N LEU A 813 15.08 -9.94 7.17
CA LEU A 813 15.84 -9.41 8.29
C LEU A 813 15.37 -10.01 9.62
N ASP A 814 16.24 -9.90 10.65
CA ASP A 814 15.90 -10.31 12.01
C ASP A 814 14.66 -9.57 12.54
N ILE A 815 13.67 -10.35 12.98
CA ILE A 815 12.39 -9.88 13.50
C ILE A 815 12.41 -9.71 15.04
N ALA A 816 13.40 -10.27 15.74
CA ALA A 816 13.48 -10.21 17.20
C ALA A 816 13.42 -8.78 17.79
N PRO A 817 13.96 -7.73 17.14
CA PRO A 817 13.79 -6.34 17.59
C PRO A 817 12.33 -5.85 17.58
N VAL A 818 11.50 -6.33 16.65
CA VAL A 818 10.06 -6.06 16.61
C VAL A 818 9.31 -6.93 17.61
N SER A 819 9.65 -8.22 17.72
CA SER A 819 9.09 -9.13 18.73
C SER A 819 9.31 -8.60 20.16
N GLN A 820 10.50 -8.10 20.46
CA GLN A 820 10.85 -7.47 21.73
C GLN A 820 10.05 -6.17 21.96
N TRP A 821 9.82 -5.37 20.92
CA TRP A 821 8.97 -4.17 21.06
C TRP A 821 7.49 -4.52 21.30
N PHE A 822 6.95 -5.56 20.65
CA PHE A 822 5.64 -6.12 20.99
C PHE A 822 5.60 -6.58 22.46
N LYS A 823 6.63 -7.28 22.94
CA LYS A 823 6.72 -7.74 24.33
C LYS A 823 6.68 -6.60 25.35
N GLU A 824 7.42 -5.51 25.10
CA GLU A 824 7.40 -4.30 25.94
C GLU A 824 6.01 -3.66 25.99
N VAL A 825 5.34 -3.52 24.83
CA VAL A 825 3.99 -2.94 24.75
C VAL A 825 2.97 -3.82 25.49
N ILE A 826 3.03 -5.14 25.31
CA ILE A 826 2.19 -6.10 26.04
C ILE A 826 2.41 -5.95 27.55
N TYR A 827 3.65 -5.88 28.03
CA TYR A 827 3.92 -5.74 29.46
C TYR A 827 3.38 -4.43 30.03
N VAL A 828 3.51 -3.30 29.33
CA VAL A 828 2.89 -2.02 29.73
C VAL A 828 1.35 -2.16 29.85
N LEU A 829 0.69 -2.83 28.90
CA LEU A 829 -0.76 -3.02 28.94
C LEU A 829 -1.23 -3.96 30.06
N LEU A 830 -0.46 -5.02 30.34
CA LEU A 830 -0.72 -5.94 31.45
C LEU A 830 -0.50 -5.26 32.81
N ASP A 831 0.55 -4.44 32.94
CA ASP A 831 0.85 -3.69 34.15
C ASP A 831 -0.18 -2.58 34.38
N GLU A 832 -0.67 -1.91 33.33
CA GLU A 832 -1.82 -0.98 33.39
C GLU A 832 -3.12 -1.69 33.82
N HIS A 833 -3.44 -2.85 33.22
CA HIS A 833 -4.63 -3.63 33.57
C HIS A 833 -4.64 -4.05 35.05
N ALA A 834 -3.50 -4.54 35.55
CA ALA A 834 -3.33 -4.90 36.96
C ALA A 834 -3.38 -3.69 37.90
N SER A 835 -2.80 -2.55 37.49
CA SER A 835 -2.75 -1.33 38.31
C SER A 835 -4.07 -0.56 38.37
N ALA A 836 -4.96 -0.76 37.41
CA ALA A 836 -6.23 -0.03 37.30
C ALA A 836 -7.26 -0.37 38.41
N GLY A 837 -7.05 -1.44 39.19
CA GLY A 837 -7.84 -1.75 40.39
C GLY A 837 -9.33 -1.98 40.12
N SER A 838 -10.16 -0.96 40.35
CA SER A 838 -11.61 -0.97 40.09
C SER A 838 -12.06 -0.06 38.94
N ASP A 839 -11.13 0.56 38.20
CA ASP A 839 -11.46 1.32 36.99
C ASP A 839 -11.69 0.37 35.81
N GLU A 840 -12.94 -0.10 35.67
CA GLU A 840 -13.39 -0.92 34.54
C GLU A 840 -13.06 -0.30 33.18
N LEU A 841 -13.03 1.03 33.06
CA LEU A 841 -12.87 1.71 31.79
C LEU A 841 -11.40 1.68 31.35
N CYS A 842 -10.47 1.99 32.27
CA CYS A 842 -9.03 1.82 32.05
C CYS A 842 -8.66 0.35 31.79
N GLN A 843 -9.23 -0.60 32.55
CA GLN A 843 -9.03 -2.04 32.31
C GLN A 843 -9.46 -2.47 30.91
N ARG A 844 -10.65 -2.02 30.45
CA ARG A 844 -11.19 -2.39 29.14
C ARG A 844 -10.47 -1.69 27.98
N GLU A 845 -9.91 -0.49 28.18
CA GLU A 845 -9.00 0.14 27.21
C GLU A 845 -7.69 -0.65 27.05
N ALA A 846 -7.08 -1.08 28.17
CA ALA A 846 -5.87 -1.89 28.15
C ALA A 846 -6.10 -3.25 27.46
N LEU A 847 -7.17 -3.97 27.82
CA LEU A 847 -7.53 -5.26 27.22
C LEU A 847 -7.85 -5.16 25.72
N ARG A 848 -8.57 -4.13 25.27
CA ARG A 848 -8.80 -3.86 23.83
C ARG A 848 -7.51 -3.59 23.09
N THR A 849 -6.61 -2.79 23.67
CA THR A 849 -5.32 -2.51 23.05
C THR A 849 -4.47 -3.78 22.95
N LEU A 850 -4.56 -4.68 23.94
CA LEU A 850 -3.90 -5.99 23.94
C LEU A 850 -4.47 -6.92 22.85
N VAL A 851 -5.80 -6.94 22.65
CA VAL A 851 -6.47 -7.64 21.54
C VAL A 851 -5.94 -7.15 20.18
N VAL A 852 -5.86 -5.83 19.97
CA VAL A 852 -5.30 -5.24 18.72
C VAL A 852 -3.82 -5.60 18.54
N VAL A 853 -3.04 -5.70 19.62
CA VAL A 853 -1.63 -6.17 19.58
C VAL A 853 -1.54 -7.63 19.15
N LEU A 854 -2.37 -8.51 19.70
CA LEU A 854 -2.37 -9.93 19.34
C LEU A 854 -2.82 -10.14 17.89
N ARG A 855 -3.91 -9.49 17.44
CA ARG A 855 -4.34 -9.50 16.02
C ARG A 855 -3.22 -9.00 15.10
N SER A 856 -2.53 -7.93 15.49
CA SER A 856 -1.36 -7.39 14.76
C SER A 856 -0.19 -8.38 14.66
N ILE A 857 0.10 -9.15 15.73
CA ILE A 857 1.10 -10.23 15.68
C ILE A 857 0.65 -11.32 14.70
N SER A 858 -0.63 -11.69 14.70
CA SER A 858 -1.22 -12.65 13.75
C SER A 858 -1.03 -12.21 12.29
N HIS A 859 -1.23 -10.91 11.97
CA HIS A 859 -0.92 -10.38 10.64
C HIS A 859 0.57 -10.45 10.27
N VAL A 860 1.50 -10.15 11.19
CA VAL A 860 2.94 -10.29 10.88
C VAL A 860 3.32 -11.76 10.66
N ILE A 861 2.65 -12.71 11.32
CA ILE A 861 2.79 -14.15 11.07
C ILE A 861 2.20 -14.53 9.69
N ALA A 862 1.05 -13.95 9.32
CA ALA A 862 0.36 -14.20 8.06
C ALA A 862 1.14 -13.71 6.82
N HIS A 863 1.57 -12.44 6.82
CA HIS A 863 2.19 -11.80 5.67
C HIS A 863 3.73 -11.95 5.72
N ALA A 864 4.30 -12.77 4.82
CA ALA A 864 5.76 -12.96 4.75
C ALA A 864 6.49 -11.84 4.00
N ALA A 865 5.78 -11.02 3.22
CA ALA A 865 6.32 -9.86 2.52
C ALA A 865 5.22 -8.84 2.16
N LEU A 866 5.59 -7.66 1.65
CA LEU A 866 4.68 -6.72 0.97
C LEU A 866 4.30 -7.16 -0.46
N THR A 867 3.98 -8.44 -0.62
CA THR A 867 3.40 -9.04 -1.83
C THR A 867 2.42 -10.13 -1.41
N PRO A 868 1.16 -10.14 -1.90
CA PRO A 868 0.09 -10.93 -1.30
C PRO A 868 0.33 -12.44 -1.31
N ASP A 869 0.96 -12.97 -2.35
CA ASP A 869 1.24 -14.41 -2.52
C ASP A 869 2.51 -14.91 -1.82
N ALA A 870 3.28 -14.03 -1.16
CA ALA A 870 4.52 -14.43 -0.52
C ALA A 870 4.30 -15.32 0.71
N LYS A 871 4.75 -16.57 0.58
CA LYS A 871 4.71 -17.59 1.64
C LYS A 871 6.13 -17.89 2.12
N GLY A 872 6.31 -17.92 3.43
CA GLY A 872 7.57 -18.22 4.09
C GLY A 872 7.34 -18.62 5.54
N TYR A 873 8.27 -19.38 6.12
CA TYR A 873 8.13 -19.96 7.45
C TYR A 873 7.80 -18.87 8.50
N PRO A 874 6.83 -19.11 9.41
CA PRO A 874 6.43 -18.14 10.42
C PRO A 874 7.49 -18.04 11.54
N PRO A 875 7.92 -16.84 11.96
CA PRO A 875 8.99 -16.72 12.95
C PRO A 875 8.49 -17.05 14.37
N LEU A 876 9.07 -18.09 14.98
CA LEU A 876 8.72 -18.59 16.32
C LEU A 876 8.73 -17.49 17.39
N GLY A 877 9.68 -16.54 17.31
CA GLY A 877 9.81 -15.42 18.25
C GLY A 877 8.57 -14.52 18.39
N LEU A 878 7.69 -14.46 17.38
CA LEU A 878 6.41 -13.74 17.51
C LEU A 878 5.37 -14.54 18.30
N LEU A 879 5.32 -15.86 18.10
CA LEU A 879 4.41 -16.74 18.83
C LEU A 879 4.81 -16.84 20.32
N LEU A 880 6.11 -16.88 20.63
CA LEU A 880 6.62 -16.84 22.00
C LEU A 880 6.22 -15.57 22.77
N VAL A 881 5.98 -14.45 22.06
CA VAL A 881 5.52 -13.18 22.65
C VAL A 881 4.00 -13.18 22.84
N ALA A 882 3.24 -13.66 21.86
CA ALA A 882 1.78 -13.80 21.98
C ALA A 882 1.36 -14.82 23.06
N CYS A 883 2.15 -15.87 23.27
CA CYS A 883 1.90 -16.94 24.24
C CYS A 883 2.74 -16.82 25.52
N ASP A 884 3.26 -15.63 25.85
CA ASP A 884 4.00 -15.39 27.11
C ASP A 884 3.13 -15.72 28.33
N ARG A 885 3.74 -16.29 29.38
CA ARG A 885 3.03 -16.73 30.60
C ARG A 885 2.27 -15.59 31.30
N ARG A 886 2.66 -14.32 31.12
CA ARG A 886 1.90 -13.16 31.63
C ARG A 886 0.61 -12.92 30.84
N VAL A 887 0.61 -13.14 29.52
CA VAL A 887 -0.60 -13.04 28.67
C VAL A 887 -1.55 -14.18 29.00
N LEU A 888 -1.03 -15.41 29.07
CA LEU A 888 -1.80 -16.59 29.49
C LEU A 888 -2.28 -16.52 30.97
N GLY A 889 -1.73 -15.61 31.77
CA GLY A 889 -2.21 -15.31 33.13
C GLY A 889 -3.46 -14.43 33.18
N VAL A 890 -3.79 -13.72 32.09
CA VAL A 890 -5.01 -12.90 31.94
C VAL A 890 -6.11 -13.67 31.17
N ALA A 891 -5.93 -14.99 31.02
CA ALA A 891 -6.80 -15.89 30.25
C ALA A 891 -8.27 -15.99 30.73
N ASN A 892 -8.62 -15.34 31.83
CA ASN A 892 -10.01 -15.17 32.26
C ASN A 892 -10.84 -14.31 31.28
N ASP A 893 -10.19 -13.45 30.47
CA ASP A 893 -10.88 -12.71 29.40
C ASP A 893 -10.97 -13.56 28.11
N LYS A 894 -12.22 -13.90 27.73
CA LYS A 894 -12.53 -14.71 26.54
C LYS A 894 -12.05 -14.05 25.23
N GLN A 895 -11.95 -12.71 25.14
CA GLN A 895 -11.49 -12.01 23.93
C GLN A 895 -9.97 -12.16 23.77
N VAL A 896 -9.20 -11.92 24.84
CA VAL A 896 -7.73 -12.09 24.83
C VAL A 896 -7.36 -13.53 24.49
N CYS A 897 -8.03 -14.51 25.09
CA CYS A 897 -7.84 -15.93 24.75
C CYS A 897 -8.13 -16.24 23.28
N THR A 898 -9.19 -15.67 22.70
CA THR A 898 -9.55 -15.89 21.29
C THR A 898 -8.45 -15.41 20.34
N GLU A 899 -7.84 -14.25 20.60
CA GLU A 899 -6.74 -13.71 19.78
C GLU A 899 -5.42 -14.49 19.97
N VAL A 900 -5.12 -14.99 21.17
CA VAL A 900 -3.97 -15.88 21.41
C VAL A 900 -4.13 -17.19 20.62
N LEU A 901 -5.33 -17.78 20.62
CA LEU A 901 -5.66 -18.93 19.78
C LEU A 901 -5.59 -18.59 18.29
N GLY A 902 -6.03 -17.38 17.89
CA GLY A 902 -5.85 -16.84 16.54
C GLY A 902 -4.38 -16.84 16.10
N CYS A 903 -3.47 -16.38 16.96
CA CYS A 903 -2.03 -16.39 16.70
C CYS A 903 -1.48 -17.83 16.51
N ILE A 904 -1.88 -18.77 17.37
CA ILE A 904 -1.47 -20.19 17.29
C ILE A 904 -1.97 -20.81 15.99
N ASN A 905 -3.26 -20.63 15.67
CA ASN A 905 -3.88 -21.14 14.44
C ASN A 905 -3.19 -20.57 13.19
N GLN A 906 -2.92 -19.27 13.17
CA GLN A 906 -2.27 -18.63 12.02
C GLN A 906 -0.81 -19.05 11.85
N TYR A 907 -0.08 -19.30 12.95
CA TYR A 907 1.25 -19.91 12.90
C TYR A 907 1.20 -21.32 12.30
N LEU A 908 0.31 -22.18 12.79
CA LEU A 908 0.13 -23.55 12.30
C LEU A 908 -0.27 -23.59 10.81
N ARG A 909 -1.12 -22.65 10.35
CA ARG A 909 -1.48 -22.47 8.94
C ARG A 909 -0.29 -22.08 8.08
N ALA A 910 0.46 -21.04 8.47
CA ALA A 910 1.66 -20.59 7.73
C ALA A 910 2.75 -21.68 7.66
N ARG A 911 2.93 -22.44 8.76
CA ARG A 911 3.78 -23.64 8.80
C ARG A 911 3.32 -24.70 7.79
N LYS A 912 2.04 -25.11 7.82
CA LYS A 912 1.50 -26.15 6.92
C LYS A 912 1.65 -25.77 5.45
N GLN A 913 1.33 -24.52 5.07
CA GLN A 913 1.51 -24.03 3.70
C GLN A 913 2.98 -24.07 3.25
N THR A 914 3.92 -23.77 4.14
CA THR A 914 5.36 -23.81 3.84
C THR A 914 5.86 -25.24 3.66
N GLN A 915 5.37 -26.19 4.46
CA GLN A 915 5.75 -27.61 4.37
C GLN A 915 5.15 -28.32 3.16
N GLN A 916 3.87 -28.07 2.82
CA GLN A 916 3.24 -28.67 1.64
C GLN A 916 4.00 -28.30 0.34
N LYS A 917 4.53 -27.08 0.23
CA LYS A 917 5.34 -26.68 -0.94
C LYS A 917 6.63 -27.51 -1.09
N LYS A 918 7.21 -28.04 -0.02
CA LYS A 918 8.34 -28.99 -0.08
C LYS A 918 7.91 -30.40 -0.49
N GLN A 919 6.69 -30.82 -0.14
CA GLN A 919 6.14 -32.14 -0.51
C GLN A 919 5.57 -32.22 -1.93
N ILE A 920 5.31 -31.09 -2.60
CA ILE A 920 4.81 -31.01 -3.98
C ILE A 920 5.97 -31.01 -5.02
N LEU A 921 7.22 -31.12 -4.57
CA LEU A 921 8.41 -31.13 -5.43
C LEU A 921 8.95 -32.50 -5.96
N PRO A 922 8.38 -33.69 -5.67
CA PRO A 922 8.75 -34.92 -6.37
C PRO A 922 7.93 -35.16 -7.66
N ALA A 923 8.51 -35.88 -8.63
CA ALA A 923 7.82 -36.48 -9.77
C ALA A 923 7.01 -35.52 -10.69
N SER A 924 7.61 -34.41 -11.11
CA SER A 924 7.23 -33.83 -12.42
C SER A 924 7.63 -34.78 -13.55
N GLN A 925 6.77 -34.97 -14.54
CA GLN A 925 6.88 -36.04 -15.54
C GLN A 925 7.97 -35.76 -16.58
N SER A 926 9.20 -36.17 -16.31
CA SER A 926 10.22 -36.45 -17.32
C SER A 926 10.43 -37.97 -17.42
N SER A 927 9.70 -38.61 -18.33
CA SER A 927 10.12 -39.92 -18.86
C SER A 927 11.47 -39.78 -19.56
N ASP A 928 12.24 -40.86 -19.56
CA ASP A 928 13.55 -41.00 -20.22
C ASP A 928 14.69 -40.15 -19.61
N MET A 929 15.18 -40.57 -18.44
CA MET A 929 16.57 -40.99 -18.26
C MET A 929 16.74 -41.69 -16.89
N ASP A 930 17.28 -42.91 -16.88
CA ASP A 930 17.64 -43.62 -15.65
C ASP A 930 18.86 -42.95 -14.98
N LEU A 931 18.62 -42.05 -14.04
CA LEU A 931 19.62 -41.54 -13.12
C LEU A 931 19.19 -41.78 -11.67
N ASP A 932 20.15 -42.12 -10.81
CA ASP A 932 19.87 -42.68 -9.49
C ASP A 932 19.39 -41.62 -8.47
N ASP A 933 18.08 -41.44 -8.38
CA ASP A 933 17.38 -40.47 -7.51
C ASP A 933 17.66 -40.65 -6.00
N THR A 934 18.33 -41.74 -5.60
CA THR A 934 18.69 -41.99 -4.19
C THR A 934 19.66 -40.94 -3.61
N LEU A 935 20.45 -40.26 -4.45
CA LEU A 935 21.46 -39.29 -4.00
C LEU A 935 20.89 -37.90 -3.63
N LEU A 936 19.64 -37.59 -4.00
CA LEU A 936 19.02 -36.27 -3.75
C LEU A 936 18.35 -36.15 -2.37
N TYR A 937 18.28 -37.25 -1.62
CA TYR A 937 17.66 -37.33 -0.29
C TYR A 937 18.65 -37.67 0.84
N ASP A 938 19.96 -37.65 0.58
CA ASP A 938 20.98 -37.91 1.61
C ASP A 938 20.97 -36.82 2.70
N GLU A 939 20.62 -37.24 3.92
CA GLU A 939 20.55 -36.39 5.10
C GLU A 939 21.93 -35.85 5.51
N ALA A 940 23.02 -36.58 5.24
CA ALA A 940 24.39 -36.11 5.46
C ALA A 940 24.79 -34.98 4.49
N LEU A 941 24.32 -35.04 3.23
CA LEU A 941 24.56 -33.98 2.25
C LEU A 941 23.84 -32.68 2.63
N GLY A 942 22.63 -32.80 3.19
CA GLY A 942 21.90 -31.68 3.77
C GLY A 942 22.62 -31.02 4.95
N GLN A 943 23.28 -31.80 5.81
CA GLN A 943 24.12 -31.28 6.90
C GLN A 943 25.40 -30.61 6.38
N MET A 944 26.00 -31.14 5.30
CA MET A 944 27.20 -30.55 4.68
C MET A 944 26.94 -29.22 3.94
N LEU A 945 25.74 -28.99 3.42
CA LEU A 945 25.36 -27.75 2.72
C LEU A 945 24.90 -26.62 3.66
N GLY A 946 24.81 -26.90 4.96
CA GLY A 946 24.38 -25.97 6.00
C GLY A 946 22.93 -26.17 6.42
N GLU A 947 22.67 -26.10 7.72
CA GLU A 947 21.34 -26.34 8.30
C GLU A 947 20.30 -25.36 7.73
N ASP A 948 19.30 -25.89 7.02
CA ASP A 948 18.14 -25.14 6.55
C ASP A 948 17.38 -24.58 7.78
N PRO A 949 17.41 -23.26 8.05
CA PRO A 949 17.06 -22.71 9.37
C PRO A 949 15.59 -22.97 9.76
N ALA A 950 14.72 -23.14 8.76
CA ALA A 950 13.33 -23.53 8.96
C ALA A 950 13.16 -24.96 9.53
N ARG A 951 14.18 -25.83 9.54
CA ARG A 951 14.18 -27.10 10.29
C ARG A 951 14.46 -26.88 11.78
N SER A 952 15.44 -26.05 12.11
CA SER A 952 15.76 -25.68 13.50
C SER A 952 14.57 -24.99 14.19
N ASP A 953 13.96 -24.00 13.53
CA ASP A 953 12.77 -23.32 14.06
C ASP A 953 11.57 -24.27 14.26
N ASP A 954 11.42 -25.29 13.41
CA ASP A 954 10.32 -26.26 13.52
C ASP A 954 10.50 -27.24 14.69
N ALA A 955 11.73 -27.69 14.94
CA ALA A 955 12.08 -28.51 16.11
C ALA A 955 11.96 -27.70 17.41
N ALA A 956 12.43 -26.45 17.42
CA ALA A 956 12.27 -25.54 18.55
C ALA A 956 10.78 -25.26 18.85
N PHE A 957 9.95 -25.13 17.82
CA PHE A 957 8.50 -25.02 17.99
C PHE A 957 7.87 -26.31 18.51
N ALA A 958 8.26 -27.49 18.02
CA ALA A 958 7.78 -28.79 18.51
C ALA A 958 8.05 -28.97 20.00
N GLN A 959 9.27 -28.65 20.46
CA GLN A 959 9.63 -28.69 21.88
C GLN A 959 8.80 -27.70 22.72
N TYR A 960 8.67 -26.45 22.27
CA TYR A 960 7.84 -25.45 22.96
C TYR A 960 6.35 -25.84 23.01
N ALA A 961 5.86 -26.50 21.95
CA ALA A 961 4.51 -27.03 21.89
C ALA A 961 4.30 -28.17 22.90
N HIS A 962 5.29 -29.08 23.04
CA HIS A 962 5.25 -30.16 24.02
C HIS A 962 5.27 -29.63 25.46
N ASP A 963 6.19 -28.72 25.78
CA ASP A 963 6.45 -28.28 27.16
C ASP A 963 5.46 -27.23 27.67
N THR A 964 4.94 -26.36 26.78
CA THR A 964 4.13 -25.19 27.18
C THR A 964 2.76 -25.16 26.52
N LEU A 965 2.64 -25.27 25.20
CA LEU A 965 1.34 -25.02 24.53
C LEU A 965 0.33 -26.15 24.74
N SER A 966 0.64 -27.40 24.42
CA SER A 966 -0.31 -28.53 24.57
C SER A 966 -0.82 -28.68 26.03
N PRO A 967 0.05 -28.60 27.06
CA PRO A 967 -0.38 -28.59 28.47
C PRO A 967 -1.14 -27.33 28.93
N ALA A 968 -1.01 -26.18 28.24
CA ALA A 968 -1.77 -24.97 28.53
C ALA A 968 -3.17 -25.02 27.88
N LEU A 969 -3.24 -25.39 26.61
CA LEU A 969 -4.49 -25.53 25.86
C LEU A 969 -5.40 -26.60 26.47
N PHE A 970 -4.84 -27.73 26.92
CA PHE A 970 -5.61 -28.78 27.59
C PHE A 970 -6.16 -28.35 28.96
N ARG A 971 -5.43 -27.51 29.71
CA ARG A 971 -5.94 -26.92 30.96
C ARG A 971 -7.06 -25.94 30.68
N LEU A 972 -6.86 -24.98 29.77
CA LEU A 972 -7.90 -24.02 29.35
C LEU A 972 -9.18 -24.74 28.88
N LEU A 973 -9.03 -25.87 28.17
CA LEU A 973 -10.17 -26.70 27.74
C LEU A 973 -10.89 -27.35 28.94
N THR A 974 -10.16 -27.82 29.94
CA THR A 974 -10.71 -28.37 31.19
C THR A 974 -11.42 -27.28 32.01
N ASP A 975 -10.79 -26.11 32.18
CA ASP A 975 -11.34 -24.97 32.92
C ASP A 975 -12.62 -24.43 32.25
N SER A 976 -12.68 -24.44 30.90
CA SER A 976 -13.85 -24.04 30.11
C SER A 976 -15.08 -24.96 30.20
N GLN A 977 -15.01 -26.07 30.95
CA GLN A 977 -16.14 -26.97 31.17
C GLN A 977 -17.09 -26.50 32.29
N HIS A 978 -16.73 -25.48 33.06
CA HIS A 978 -17.60 -24.90 34.08
C HIS A 978 -18.47 -23.77 33.49
N PRO A 979 -19.81 -23.91 33.43
CA PRO A 979 -20.66 -22.91 32.80
C PRO A 979 -20.83 -21.66 33.68
N ASP A 980 -20.60 -20.48 33.09
CA ASP A 980 -21.01 -19.20 33.65
C ASP A 980 -22.51 -19.23 33.97
N VAL A 981 -22.87 -19.04 35.25
CA VAL A 981 -24.24 -19.20 35.77
C VAL A 981 -25.23 -18.36 34.96
N VAL A 982 -26.10 -19.04 34.20
CA VAL A 982 -27.06 -18.41 33.30
C VAL A 982 -28.01 -17.51 34.09
N ARG A 983 -27.95 -16.20 33.83
CA ARG A 983 -28.91 -15.23 34.36
C ARG A 983 -30.26 -15.49 33.70
N LYS A 984 -31.28 -15.85 34.50
CA LYS A 984 -32.60 -16.31 34.02
C LYS A 984 -33.42 -15.27 33.26
N ASP A 985 -32.97 -14.02 33.19
CA ASP A 985 -33.69 -12.88 32.61
C ASP A 985 -33.17 -12.43 31.23
N GLU A 986 -32.18 -13.12 30.65
CA GLU A 986 -31.63 -12.77 29.33
C GLU A 986 -32.56 -13.17 28.17
N ALA A 987 -32.54 -12.39 27.09
CA ALA A 987 -33.44 -12.60 25.96
C ALA A 987 -32.96 -13.79 25.10
N ARG A 988 -33.87 -14.70 24.72
CA ARG A 988 -33.57 -15.96 23.99
C ARG A 988 -32.62 -15.83 22.79
N VAL A 989 -32.60 -14.70 22.08
CA VAL A 989 -31.66 -14.44 20.96
C VAL A 989 -30.24 -14.16 21.45
N GLU A 990 -30.09 -13.42 22.55
CA GLU A 990 -28.79 -13.10 23.17
C GLU A 990 -28.16 -14.36 23.75
N THR A 991 -28.96 -15.25 24.36
CA THR A 991 -28.54 -16.58 24.80
C THR A 991 -28.02 -17.46 23.65
N ILE A 992 -28.70 -17.45 22.50
CA ILE A 992 -28.29 -18.22 21.30
C ILE A 992 -26.97 -17.68 20.73
N VAL A 993 -26.80 -16.35 20.67
CA VAL A 993 -25.54 -15.73 20.21
C VAL A 993 -24.39 -16.09 21.16
N ARG A 994 -24.59 -15.96 22.48
CA ARG A 994 -23.59 -16.33 23.49
C ARG A 994 -23.18 -17.80 23.37
N GLN A 995 -24.15 -18.71 23.17
CA GLN A 995 -23.87 -20.13 22.98
C GLN A 995 -23.05 -20.38 21.70
N ALA A 996 -23.39 -19.73 20.57
CA ALA A 996 -22.63 -19.86 19.33
C ALA A 996 -21.19 -19.30 19.44
N GLU A 997 -21.00 -18.22 20.19
CA GLU A 997 -19.67 -17.67 20.52
C GLU A 997 -18.86 -18.65 21.38
N GLU A 998 -19.49 -19.28 22.39
CA GLU A 998 -18.84 -20.29 23.26
C GLU A 998 -18.51 -21.60 22.52
N GLU A 999 -19.37 -22.06 21.60
CA GLU A 999 -19.11 -23.21 20.72
C GLU A 999 -17.99 -22.92 19.71
N SER A 1000 -17.97 -21.71 19.13
CA SER A 1000 -16.91 -21.25 18.22
C SER A 1000 -15.54 -21.17 18.91
N PHE A 1001 -15.50 -20.60 20.13
CA PHE A 1001 -14.29 -20.55 20.96
C PHE A 1001 -13.74 -21.95 21.26
N LYS A 1002 -14.61 -22.88 21.68
CA LYS A 1002 -14.23 -24.28 21.95
C LYS A 1002 -13.73 -25.00 20.69
N ALA A 1003 -14.35 -24.77 19.54
CA ALA A 1003 -13.89 -25.34 18.27
C ALA A 1003 -12.48 -24.85 17.92
N LEU A 1004 -12.23 -23.53 18.00
CA LEU A 1004 -10.92 -22.94 17.77
C LEU A 1004 -9.86 -23.45 18.76
N LEU A 1005 -10.21 -23.64 20.04
CA LEU A 1005 -9.34 -24.19 21.06
C LEU A 1005 -8.92 -25.64 20.75
N VAL A 1006 -9.87 -26.50 20.36
CA VAL A 1006 -9.58 -27.89 19.96
C VAL A 1006 -8.80 -27.96 18.65
N ASP A 1007 -9.03 -27.03 17.71
CA ASP A 1007 -8.24 -26.93 16.47
C ASP A 1007 -6.78 -26.57 16.74
N CYS A 1008 -6.53 -25.57 17.59
CA CYS A 1008 -5.18 -25.18 17.99
C CYS A 1008 -4.47 -26.32 18.73
N TRP A 1009 -5.18 -26.99 19.63
CA TRP A 1009 -4.65 -28.10 20.42
C TRP A 1009 -4.32 -29.33 19.55
N ALA A 1010 -5.23 -29.74 18.65
CA ALA A 1010 -4.99 -30.83 17.71
C ALA A 1010 -3.86 -30.51 16.72
N GLY A 1011 -3.76 -29.25 16.27
CA GLY A 1011 -2.67 -28.78 15.42
C GLY A 1011 -1.31 -28.78 16.13
N CYS A 1012 -1.25 -28.35 17.40
CA CYS A 1012 -0.04 -28.50 18.21
C CYS A 1012 0.32 -29.97 18.43
N ALA A 1013 -0.66 -30.82 18.78
CA ALA A 1013 -0.47 -32.26 18.96
C ALA A 1013 0.13 -32.93 17.71
N ALA A 1014 -0.36 -32.58 16.52
CA ALA A 1014 0.17 -33.11 15.26
C ALA A 1014 1.64 -32.75 15.03
N VAL A 1015 2.09 -31.56 15.44
CA VAL A 1015 3.51 -31.17 15.32
C VAL A 1015 4.38 -31.91 16.34
N ILE A 1016 3.87 -32.12 17.56
CA ILE A 1016 4.56 -32.90 18.60
C ILE A 1016 4.71 -34.37 18.16
N VAL A 1017 3.70 -34.94 17.49
CA VAL A 1017 3.76 -36.30 16.94
C VAL A 1017 4.68 -36.39 15.72
N ALA A 1018 4.64 -35.40 14.82
CA ALA A 1018 5.50 -35.37 13.63
C ALA A 1018 7.00 -35.17 13.93
N HIS A 1019 7.36 -34.80 15.16
CA HIS A 1019 8.73 -34.76 15.69
C HIS A 1019 9.02 -35.90 16.68
N GLU A 1020 8.20 -36.95 16.70
CA GLU A 1020 8.30 -38.15 17.56
C GLU A 1020 8.29 -37.90 19.08
N LEU A 1021 8.11 -36.65 19.52
CA LEU A 1021 8.08 -36.26 20.94
C LEU A 1021 6.87 -36.85 21.71
N ARG A 1022 5.87 -37.39 21.01
CA ARG A 1022 4.67 -38.02 21.61
C ARG A 1022 3.93 -38.90 20.57
N ASP A 1023 3.21 -39.92 21.02
CA ASP A 1023 2.31 -40.75 20.19
C ASP A 1023 0.85 -40.26 20.30
N TRP A 1024 0.09 -40.24 19.20
CA TRP A 1024 -1.36 -39.99 19.19
C TRP A 1024 -2.13 -40.79 20.25
N ARG A 1025 -1.68 -42.02 20.59
CA ARG A 1025 -2.27 -42.82 21.69
C ARG A 1025 -2.36 -42.04 23.00
N SER A 1026 -1.47 -41.10 23.31
CA SER A 1026 -1.54 -40.31 24.55
C SER A 1026 -2.78 -39.41 24.62
N TYR A 1027 -3.27 -38.95 23.46
CA TYR A 1027 -4.42 -38.05 23.34
C TYR A 1027 -5.75 -38.80 23.31
N PHE A 1028 -5.78 -40.03 22.78
CA PHE A 1028 -7.00 -40.85 22.69
C PHE A 1028 -7.21 -41.84 23.85
N THR A 1029 -6.15 -42.29 24.53
CA THR A 1029 -6.24 -43.35 25.57
C THR A 1029 -6.26 -42.77 27.00
N LEU A 1030 -5.25 -43.06 27.85
CA LEU A 1030 -5.20 -42.65 29.27
C LEU A 1030 -4.07 -41.64 29.59
N GLY A 1031 -3.42 -41.08 28.56
CA GLY A 1031 -2.36 -40.09 28.71
C GLY A 1031 -2.79 -38.81 29.45
N LYS A 1032 -1.82 -38.00 29.88
CA LYS A 1032 -2.04 -36.82 30.75
C LYS A 1032 -2.99 -35.78 30.14
N GLU A 1033 -2.95 -35.64 28.82
CA GLU A 1033 -3.80 -34.75 28.02
C GLU A 1033 -4.82 -35.55 27.20
N SER A 1034 -5.34 -36.67 27.73
CA SER A 1034 -6.38 -37.43 27.03
C SER A 1034 -7.73 -36.72 27.12
N TRP A 1035 -8.46 -36.62 26.00
CA TRP A 1035 -9.85 -36.14 25.99
C TRP A 1035 -10.75 -36.94 26.95
N LYS A 1036 -10.39 -38.19 27.26
CA LYS A 1036 -11.13 -39.04 28.20
C LYS A 1036 -11.09 -38.53 29.65
N ARG A 1037 -10.20 -37.60 30.01
CA ARG A 1037 -10.12 -36.97 31.34
C ARG A 1037 -11.11 -35.82 31.56
N LEU A 1038 -11.74 -35.31 30.50
CA LEU A 1038 -12.76 -34.26 30.59
C LEU A 1038 -13.97 -34.73 31.41
N GLY A 1039 -14.55 -33.83 32.21
CA GLY A 1039 -15.55 -34.13 33.22
C GLY A 1039 -16.98 -34.18 32.69
N ASP A 1040 -17.38 -33.16 31.91
CA ASP A 1040 -18.69 -33.11 31.27
C ASP A 1040 -18.75 -34.15 30.12
N PRO A 1041 -19.68 -35.12 30.13
CA PRO A 1041 -19.73 -36.21 29.15
C PRO A 1041 -20.22 -35.78 27.76
N VAL A 1042 -20.94 -34.66 27.64
CA VAL A 1042 -21.43 -34.10 26.37
C VAL A 1042 -20.31 -33.31 25.70
N GLU A 1043 -19.69 -32.39 26.43
CA GLU A 1043 -18.55 -31.60 25.98
C GLU A 1043 -17.34 -32.47 25.63
N LYS A 1044 -17.03 -33.45 26.49
CA LYS A 1044 -16.00 -34.47 26.26
C LYS A 1044 -16.15 -35.16 24.90
N ARG A 1045 -17.38 -35.45 24.48
CA ARG A 1045 -17.67 -36.04 23.17
C ARG A 1045 -17.55 -35.03 22.03
N ASN A 1046 -17.98 -33.77 22.22
CA ASN A 1046 -17.81 -32.71 21.22
C ASN A 1046 -16.32 -32.49 20.92
N VAL A 1047 -15.49 -32.42 21.96
CA VAL A 1047 -14.01 -32.39 21.86
C VAL A 1047 -13.50 -33.63 21.12
N ALA A 1048 -13.92 -34.83 21.52
CA ALA A 1048 -13.46 -36.08 20.89
C ALA A 1048 -13.80 -36.16 19.39
N LEU A 1049 -15.01 -35.73 19.00
CA LEU A 1049 -15.45 -35.66 17.61
C LEU A 1049 -14.62 -34.67 16.79
N ARG A 1050 -14.40 -33.45 17.31
CA ARG A 1050 -13.57 -32.43 16.64
C ARG A 1050 -12.11 -32.88 16.53
N LEU A 1051 -11.56 -33.46 17.60
CA LEU A 1051 -10.22 -34.04 17.60
C LEU A 1051 -10.09 -35.16 16.57
N ALA A 1052 -11.02 -36.11 16.52
CA ALA A 1052 -10.98 -37.21 15.55
C ALA A 1052 -11.02 -36.71 14.10
N VAL A 1053 -11.89 -35.75 13.78
CA VAL A 1053 -11.94 -35.11 12.45
C VAL A 1053 -10.62 -34.39 12.13
N ASN A 1054 -10.09 -33.60 13.06
CA ASN A 1054 -8.83 -32.89 12.85
C ASN A 1054 -7.64 -33.85 12.65
N VAL A 1055 -7.55 -34.93 13.41
CA VAL A 1055 -6.49 -35.92 13.27
C VAL A 1055 -6.60 -36.63 11.92
N ALA A 1056 -7.79 -37.07 11.50
CA ALA A 1056 -7.98 -37.67 10.17
C ALA A 1056 -7.63 -36.71 8.99
N LEU A 1057 -7.77 -35.40 9.18
CA LEU A 1057 -7.42 -34.35 8.20
C LEU A 1057 -5.94 -33.91 8.23
N ILE A 1058 -5.16 -34.38 9.21
CA ILE A 1058 -3.74 -34.03 9.36
C ILE A 1058 -2.84 -35.26 9.18
N ASP A 1059 -3.26 -36.41 9.70
CA ASP A 1059 -2.52 -37.68 9.68
C ASP A 1059 -3.49 -38.86 9.49
N GLN A 1060 -3.62 -39.31 8.24
CA GLN A 1060 -4.40 -40.49 7.90
C GLN A 1060 -3.78 -41.80 8.42
N SER A 1061 -2.47 -41.82 8.69
CA SER A 1061 -1.78 -43.03 9.19
C SER A 1061 -2.17 -43.34 10.64
N ALA A 1062 -2.38 -42.31 11.46
CA ALA A 1062 -2.84 -42.41 12.85
C ALA A 1062 -4.09 -43.28 13.01
N TYR A 1063 -5.02 -43.19 12.05
CA TYR A 1063 -6.23 -44.01 12.05
C TYR A 1063 -5.92 -45.51 12.09
N THR A 1064 -4.88 -45.98 11.39
CA THR A 1064 -4.52 -47.41 11.34
C THR A 1064 -4.19 -47.99 12.72
N GLY A 1065 -3.54 -47.19 13.58
CA GLY A 1065 -3.20 -47.57 14.96
C GLY A 1065 -4.30 -47.29 15.99
N LEU A 1066 -5.36 -46.55 15.63
CA LEU A 1066 -6.39 -46.06 16.56
C LEU A 1066 -7.84 -46.38 16.14
N ARG A 1067 -8.06 -47.29 15.16
CA ARG A 1067 -9.37 -47.61 14.56
C ARG A 1067 -10.53 -47.74 15.58
N ALA A 1068 -10.30 -48.40 16.71
CA ALA A 1068 -11.32 -48.60 17.75
C ALA A 1068 -11.75 -47.31 18.46
N GLU A 1069 -10.85 -46.35 18.65
CA GLU A 1069 -11.17 -45.05 19.23
C GLU A 1069 -11.98 -44.20 18.24
N PHE A 1070 -11.62 -44.22 16.96
CA PHE A 1070 -12.35 -43.51 15.91
C PHE A 1070 -13.77 -44.06 15.71
N PHE A 1071 -13.95 -45.38 15.64
CA PHE A 1071 -15.29 -45.98 15.57
C PHE A 1071 -16.11 -45.78 16.85
N GLY A 1072 -15.45 -45.85 18.02
CA GLY A 1072 -16.06 -45.53 19.31
C GLY A 1072 -16.61 -44.09 19.34
N ILE A 1073 -15.79 -43.11 18.96
CA ILE A 1073 -16.18 -41.69 18.89
C ILE A 1073 -17.29 -41.47 17.86
N MET A 1074 -17.22 -42.11 16.69
CA MET A 1074 -18.28 -42.05 15.68
C MET A 1074 -19.62 -42.53 16.25
N LEU A 1075 -19.67 -43.72 16.86
CA LEU A 1075 -20.89 -44.28 17.47
C LEU A 1075 -21.36 -43.45 18.67
N GLN A 1076 -20.45 -42.93 19.50
CA GLN A 1076 -20.76 -42.00 20.57
C GLN A 1076 -21.43 -40.73 20.00
N SER A 1077 -20.99 -40.24 18.85
CA SER A 1077 -21.53 -39.05 18.18
C SER A 1077 -22.91 -39.24 17.53
N LEU A 1078 -23.26 -40.48 17.13
CA LEU A 1078 -24.59 -40.83 16.60
C LEU A 1078 -25.69 -40.85 17.68
N ALA A 1079 -25.34 -40.71 18.96
CA ALA A 1079 -26.30 -40.48 20.05
C ALA A 1079 -26.65 -38.99 20.28
N ALA A 1080 -26.02 -38.03 19.59
CA ALA A 1080 -26.25 -36.59 19.79
C ALA A 1080 -27.64 -36.10 19.37
N ASP A 1081 -28.10 -34.98 19.94
CA ASP A 1081 -29.14 -34.13 19.31
C ASP A 1081 -28.53 -33.14 18.32
N ALA A 1082 -27.50 -32.39 18.74
CA ALA A 1082 -26.78 -31.47 17.87
C ALA A 1082 -25.88 -32.21 16.88
N HIS A 1083 -26.06 -31.92 15.59
CA HIS A 1083 -25.28 -32.49 14.49
C HIS A 1083 -24.38 -31.39 13.92
N THR A 1084 -23.06 -31.55 14.09
CA THR A 1084 -22.06 -30.54 13.71
C THR A 1084 -20.97 -31.12 12.81
N LEU A 1085 -20.46 -32.31 13.11
CA LEU A 1085 -19.29 -32.91 12.44
C LEU A 1085 -19.39 -34.43 12.25
N GLN A 1086 -20.52 -35.03 12.62
CA GLN A 1086 -20.76 -36.47 12.50
C GLN A 1086 -20.68 -36.95 11.05
N SER A 1087 -21.23 -36.18 10.11
CA SER A 1087 -21.16 -36.49 8.68
C SER A 1087 -19.75 -36.33 8.11
N ALA A 1088 -18.99 -35.32 8.55
CA ALA A 1088 -17.60 -35.14 8.17
C ALA A 1088 -16.72 -36.31 8.65
N LEU A 1089 -16.88 -36.75 9.91
CA LEU A 1089 -16.17 -37.94 10.42
C LEU A 1089 -16.59 -39.21 9.65
N LEU A 1090 -17.89 -39.40 9.42
CA LEU A 1090 -18.40 -40.55 8.67
C LEU A 1090 -17.85 -40.58 7.24
N GLY A 1091 -17.86 -39.44 6.54
CA GLY A 1091 -17.30 -39.29 5.20
C GLY A 1091 -15.81 -39.59 5.16
N LEU A 1092 -15.02 -39.03 6.09
CA LEU A 1092 -13.58 -39.33 6.19
C LEU A 1092 -13.33 -40.82 6.45
N LEU A 1093 -14.10 -41.45 7.34
CA LEU A 1093 -14.00 -42.89 7.63
C LEU A 1093 -14.41 -43.78 6.44
N VAL A 1094 -15.31 -43.31 5.58
CA VAL A 1094 -15.79 -44.04 4.39
C VAL A 1094 -14.85 -43.88 3.20
N TYR A 1095 -14.38 -42.66 2.90
CA TYR A 1095 -13.61 -42.34 1.69
C TYR A 1095 -12.08 -42.40 1.87
N SER A 1096 -11.55 -42.37 3.10
CA SER A 1096 -10.09 -42.43 3.35
C SER A 1096 -9.56 -43.85 3.57
N LEU A 1097 -10.32 -44.89 3.19
CA LEU A 1097 -9.97 -46.29 3.42
C LEU A 1097 -10.00 -47.10 2.13
N ASP A 1098 -8.83 -47.63 1.76
CA ASP A 1098 -8.69 -48.68 0.76
C ASP A 1098 -7.99 -49.91 1.38
N PRO A 1099 -8.65 -51.07 1.51
CA PRO A 1099 -10.10 -51.28 1.32
C PRO A 1099 -10.93 -50.67 2.47
N PRO A 1100 -12.21 -50.31 2.22
CA PRO A 1100 -13.10 -49.78 3.26
C PRO A 1100 -13.36 -50.77 4.39
N SER A 1101 -13.48 -50.26 5.61
CA SER A 1101 -13.80 -51.07 6.79
C SER A 1101 -15.15 -51.78 6.62
N PRO A 1102 -15.28 -53.09 6.91
CA PRO A 1102 -16.55 -53.81 6.75
C PRO A 1102 -17.66 -53.31 7.69
N LEU A 1103 -17.31 -52.60 8.77
CA LEU A 1103 -18.27 -51.87 9.60
C LEU A 1103 -19.10 -50.85 8.79
N LEU A 1104 -18.53 -50.31 7.72
CA LEU A 1104 -19.11 -49.28 6.86
C LEU A 1104 -19.73 -49.87 5.57
N HIS A 1105 -19.83 -51.20 5.47
CA HIS A 1105 -20.47 -51.84 4.32
C HIS A 1105 -21.94 -51.42 4.21
N GLY A 1106 -22.39 -51.09 2.99
CA GLY A 1106 -23.73 -50.58 2.72
C GLY A 1106 -23.98 -49.09 3.07
N VAL A 1107 -23.07 -48.42 3.77
CA VAL A 1107 -23.28 -47.02 4.22
C VAL A 1107 -23.35 -46.06 3.02
N LEU A 1108 -22.49 -46.20 2.01
CA LEU A 1108 -22.53 -45.37 0.79
C LEU A 1108 -23.87 -45.45 0.06
N SER A 1109 -24.44 -46.65 -0.05
CA SER A 1109 -25.73 -46.88 -0.71
C SER A 1109 -26.92 -46.22 0.00
N MET A 1110 -26.82 -45.88 1.29
CA MET A 1110 -27.86 -45.12 1.99
C MET A 1110 -27.97 -43.68 1.50
N PHE A 1111 -26.83 -43.02 1.26
CA PHE A 1111 -26.79 -41.59 0.95
C PHE A 1111 -27.02 -41.24 -0.52
N LYS A 1112 -27.17 -42.25 -1.40
CA LYS A 1112 -27.38 -42.10 -2.86
C LYS A 1112 -26.30 -41.24 -3.57
N ALA A 1113 -25.13 -41.12 -2.97
CA ALA A 1113 -24.00 -40.39 -3.55
C ALA A 1113 -23.47 -41.15 -4.78
N PRO A 1114 -23.28 -40.50 -5.95
CA PRO A 1114 -22.70 -41.16 -7.11
C PRO A 1114 -21.22 -41.49 -6.89
N GLU A 1115 -20.76 -42.58 -7.51
CA GLU A 1115 -19.38 -43.12 -7.45
C GLU A 1115 -18.36 -42.25 -8.23
N LEU A 1116 -18.31 -40.95 -7.95
CA LEU A 1116 -17.34 -40.03 -8.54
C LEU A 1116 -16.01 -40.09 -7.78
N ARG A 1117 -14.91 -40.15 -8.53
CA ARG A 1117 -13.53 -39.98 -8.04
C ARG A 1117 -13.26 -38.52 -7.64
N LEU A 1118 -13.93 -38.06 -6.60
CA LEU A 1118 -13.69 -36.79 -5.93
C LEU A 1118 -12.56 -36.95 -4.90
N ASP A 1119 -11.96 -35.84 -4.49
CA ASP A 1119 -11.15 -35.78 -3.28
C ASP A 1119 -12.01 -36.27 -2.09
N PRO A 1120 -11.52 -37.19 -1.23
CA PRO A 1120 -12.19 -37.59 0.02
C PRO A 1120 -12.66 -36.41 0.88
N PHE A 1121 -11.98 -35.26 0.81
CA PHE A 1121 -12.37 -34.01 1.45
C PHE A 1121 -13.68 -33.43 0.91
N GLU A 1122 -13.83 -33.29 -0.42
CA GLU A 1122 -15.09 -32.86 -1.03
C GLU A 1122 -16.20 -33.89 -0.81
N ALA A 1123 -15.88 -35.17 -0.94
CA ALA A 1123 -16.84 -36.25 -0.75
C ALA A 1123 -17.38 -36.32 0.69
N ALA A 1124 -16.54 -36.03 1.69
CA ALA A 1124 -16.95 -35.95 3.09
C ALA A 1124 -17.78 -34.69 3.40
N GLN A 1125 -17.51 -33.55 2.75
CA GLN A 1125 -18.32 -32.34 2.93
C GLN A 1125 -19.71 -32.43 2.29
N ARG A 1126 -19.87 -33.19 1.21
CA ARG A 1126 -21.16 -33.39 0.51
C ARG A 1126 -22.15 -34.28 1.26
N ILE A 1127 -21.76 -34.91 2.38
CA ILE A 1127 -22.72 -35.52 3.32
C ILE A 1127 -23.32 -34.41 4.20
N GLU A 1128 -24.30 -33.70 3.66
CA GLU A 1128 -25.01 -32.63 4.38
C GLU A 1128 -25.62 -33.16 5.69
N GLY A 1129 -25.51 -32.38 6.77
CA GLY A 1129 -26.04 -32.75 8.09
C GLY A 1129 -27.56 -33.03 8.07
N ASP A 1130 -28.28 -32.30 7.21
CA ASP A 1130 -29.72 -32.45 6.99
C ASP A 1130 -30.10 -33.82 6.39
N MET A 1131 -29.19 -34.50 5.67
CA MET A 1131 -29.41 -35.88 5.18
C MET A 1131 -29.10 -36.94 6.25
N LEU A 1132 -28.21 -36.65 7.20
CA LEU A 1132 -27.84 -37.60 8.25
C LEU A 1132 -28.96 -37.76 9.30
N MET A 1133 -29.65 -36.67 9.66
CA MET A 1133 -30.74 -36.67 10.65
C MET A 1133 -31.88 -37.68 10.37
N PRO A 1134 -32.55 -37.69 9.20
CA PRO A 1134 -33.66 -38.61 8.93
C PRO A 1134 -33.21 -40.08 8.83
N LEU A 1135 -32.00 -40.32 8.32
CA LEU A 1135 -31.44 -41.67 8.14
C LEU A 1135 -30.74 -42.21 9.40
N ARG A 1136 -30.61 -41.41 10.46
CA ARG A 1136 -29.84 -41.71 11.67
C ARG A 1136 -30.21 -43.05 12.33
N GLY A 1137 -31.51 -43.36 12.42
CA GLY A 1137 -31.98 -44.63 12.99
C GLY A 1137 -31.58 -45.83 12.14
N GLU A 1138 -31.78 -45.72 10.83
CA GLU A 1138 -31.41 -46.75 9.84
C GLU A 1138 -29.88 -46.96 9.79
N LEU A 1139 -29.10 -45.88 9.88
CA LEU A 1139 -27.63 -45.94 9.89
C LEU A 1139 -27.11 -46.65 11.14
N VAL A 1140 -27.65 -46.33 12.32
CA VAL A 1140 -27.27 -47.03 13.56
C VAL A 1140 -27.70 -48.50 13.52
N ALA A 1141 -28.87 -48.81 12.94
CA ALA A 1141 -29.31 -50.20 12.72
C ALA A 1141 -28.36 -50.96 11.76
N LEU A 1142 -27.94 -50.34 10.65
CA LEU A 1142 -26.97 -50.92 9.71
C LEU A 1142 -25.60 -51.14 10.34
N LEU A 1143 -25.07 -50.15 11.09
CA LEU A 1143 -23.79 -50.27 11.80
C LEU A 1143 -23.84 -51.38 12.86
N LEU A 1144 -24.95 -51.52 13.59
CA LEU A 1144 -25.16 -52.62 14.54
C LEU A 1144 -25.33 -53.97 13.84
N ALA A 1145 -25.96 -54.04 12.67
CA ALA A 1145 -26.04 -55.26 11.86
C ALA A 1145 -24.64 -55.69 11.35
N ASN A 1146 -23.81 -54.74 10.91
CA ASN A 1146 -22.43 -54.99 10.50
C ASN A 1146 -21.55 -55.44 11.70
N LEU A 1147 -21.74 -54.85 12.88
CA LEU A 1147 -21.12 -55.30 14.13
C LEU A 1147 -21.55 -56.74 14.49
N ALA A 1148 -22.84 -57.08 14.36
CA ALA A 1148 -23.33 -58.43 14.61
C ALA A 1148 -22.79 -59.45 13.59
N ALA A 1149 -22.63 -59.07 12.31
CA ALA A 1149 -22.03 -59.92 11.27
C ALA A 1149 -20.54 -60.21 11.53
N LEU A 1150 -19.80 -59.28 12.13
CA LEU A 1150 -18.45 -59.53 12.64
C LEU A 1150 -18.48 -60.55 13.79
N VAL A 1151 -19.41 -60.44 14.75
CA VAL A 1151 -19.53 -61.41 15.86
C VAL A 1151 -19.89 -62.82 15.37
N THR A 1152 -20.74 -62.96 14.35
CA THR A 1152 -21.12 -64.29 13.81
C THR A 1152 -20.00 -64.91 12.97
N THR A 1153 -19.24 -64.13 12.20
CA THR A 1153 -18.07 -64.64 11.47
C THR A 1153 -16.94 -65.06 12.41
N VAL A 1154 -16.74 -64.37 13.54
CA VAL A 1154 -15.83 -64.82 14.63
C VAL A 1154 -16.26 -66.19 15.19
N ARG A 1155 -17.57 -66.42 15.40
CA ARG A 1155 -18.11 -67.71 15.86
C ARG A 1155 -17.83 -68.85 14.87
N GLY A 1156 -17.92 -68.60 13.56
CA GLY A 1156 -17.81 -69.62 12.51
C GLY A 1156 -16.47 -70.35 12.44
N ILE A 1157 -15.39 -69.76 12.96
CA ILE A 1157 -14.04 -70.36 12.97
C ILE A 1157 -13.90 -71.46 14.04
N GLY A 1158 -14.77 -71.46 15.06
CA GLY A 1158 -14.64 -72.37 16.21
C GLY A 1158 -15.30 -73.76 16.06
N THR A 1159 -16.18 -73.96 15.07
CA THR A 1159 -16.99 -75.20 14.96
C THR A 1159 -17.07 -75.71 13.52
N GLY A 1160 -16.10 -76.53 13.11
CA GLY A 1160 -16.06 -77.16 11.79
C GLY A 1160 -17.02 -78.34 11.65
N THR A 1161 -18.29 -78.07 11.32
CA THR A 1161 -19.24 -79.09 10.82
C THR A 1161 -20.10 -78.52 9.70
N SER A 1162 -20.01 -79.12 8.51
CA SER A 1162 -20.70 -78.67 7.29
C SER A 1162 -22.11 -79.25 7.17
N ALA A 1163 -23.13 -78.40 7.21
CA ALA A 1163 -24.46 -78.64 6.67
C ALA A 1163 -25.06 -77.29 6.24
N GLY A 1164 -25.67 -77.21 5.05
CA GLY A 1164 -26.12 -75.94 4.48
C GLY A 1164 -27.54 -75.99 3.93
N ALA A 1165 -28.28 -74.88 4.12
CA ALA A 1165 -29.47 -74.49 3.36
C ALA A 1165 -29.83 -73.03 3.65
N GLY A 1166 -30.36 -72.29 2.66
CA GLY A 1166 -31.27 -71.16 2.94
C GLY A 1166 -30.75 -69.72 2.81
N ALA A 1167 -30.63 -69.25 1.57
CA ALA A 1167 -30.93 -67.87 1.13
C ALA A 1167 -30.00 -66.66 1.49
N SER A 1168 -30.06 -65.68 0.59
CA SER A 1168 -29.40 -64.36 0.57
C SER A 1168 -27.87 -64.35 0.37
N ALA A 1169 -27.41 -63.39 -0.43
CA ALA A 1169 -26.03 -63.34 -0.90
C ALA A 1169 -25.06 -62.82 0.17
N SER A 1170 -24.13 -63.66 0.58
CA SER A 1170 -22.94 -63.27 1.35
C SER A 1170 -21.68 -63.54 0.51
N VAL A 1171 -20.85 -62.51 0.33
CA VAL A 1171 -19.55 -62.64 -0.35
C VAL A 1171 -18.56 -63.33 0.59
N PRO A 1172 -17.77 -64.32 0.16
CA PRO A 1172 -16.87 -65.05 1.04
C PRO A 1172 -15.70 -64.18 1.53
N TRP A 1173 -15.59 -64.02 2.86
CA TRP A 1173 -14.52 -63.25 3.50
C TRP A 1173 -13.20 -64.03 3.60
N THR A 1174 -12.20 -63.66 2.81
CA THR A 1174 -10.87 -64.29 2.77
C THR A 1174 -9.89 -63.64 3.77
N GLY A 1175 -10.17 -63.78 5.09
CA GLY A 1175 -9.43 -63.08 6.16
C GLY A 1175 -9.23 -63.87 7.46
N THR A 1176 -8.85 -65.15 7.37
CA THR A 1176 -8.93 -66.17 8.45
C THR A 1176 -7.98 -66.01 9.66
N ARG A 1177 -7.49 -64.80 9.98
CA ARG A 1177 -6.57 -64.57 11.11
C ARG A 1177 -6.89 -63.40 12.07
N LYS A 1178 -7.89 -62.55 11.79
CA LYS A 1178 -8.18 -61.36 12.62
C LYS A 1178 -9.29 -61.47 13.66
N ALA A 1179 -10.09 -62.53 13.64
CA ALA A 1179 -11.28 -62.70 14.47
C ALA A 1179 -11.11 -62.46 16.00
N ALA A 1180 -9.92 -62.64 16.56
CA ALA A 1180 -9.64 -62.34 17.97
C ALA A 1180 -9.44 -60.83 18.28
N GLU A 1181 -9.02 -60.04 17.29
CA GLU A 1181 -8.77 -58.58 17.43
C GLU A 1181 -10.07 -57.77 17.38
N ASP A 1182 -11.09 -58.26 16.69
CA ASP A 1182 -12.33 -57.51 16.41
C ASP A 1182 -13.35 -57.55 17.58
N MET A 1183 -13.31 -58.55 18.47
CA MET A 1183 -14.24 -58.63 19.61
C MET A 1183 -14.09 -57.47 20.62
N PRO A 1184 -12.88 -57.05 21.04
CA PRO A 1184 -12.68 -55.83 21.82
C PRO A 1184 -13.21 -54.56 21.13
N LEU A 1185 -13.06 -54.47 19.80
CA LEU A 1185 -13.60 -53.38 18.99
C LEU A 1185 -15.13 -53.34 19.06
N VAL A 1186 -15.82 -54.48 18.88
CA VAL A 1186 -17.30 -54.55 19.00
C VAL A 1186 -17.77 -54.11 20.39
N VAL A 1187 -17.14 -54.62 21.46
CA VAL A 1187 -17.53 -54.29 22.85
C VAL A 1187 -17.31 -52.80 23.14
N SER A 1188 -16.18 -52.22 22.72
CA SER A 1188 -15.88 -50.79 22.88
C SER A 1188 -16.87 -49.91 22.12
N CYS A 1189 -17.21 -50.27 20.88
CA CYS A 1189 -18.17 -49.59 20.03
C CYS A 1189 -19.59 -49.54 20.65
N VAL A 1190 -20.08 -50.67 21.16
CA VAL A 1190 -21.39 -50.76 21.82
C VAL A 1190 -21.40 -50.00 23.16
N SER A 1191 -20.34 -50.12 23.96
CA SER A 1191 -20.18 -49.39 25.21
C SER A 1191 -20.22 -47.87 25.00
N ALA A 1192 -19.47 -47.35 24.02
CA ALA A 1192 -19.45 -45.93 23.70
C ALA A 1192 -20.85 -45.39 23.31
N LEU A 1193 -21.60 -46.14 22.49
CA LEU A 1193 -22.98 -45.79 22.11
C LEU A 1193 -23.92 -45.74 23.33
N LEU A 1194 -23.92 -46.78 24.17
CA LEU A 1194 -24.77 -46.86 25.37
C LEU A 1194 -24.37 -45.82 26.44
N SER A 1195 -23.08 -45.50 26.57
CA SER A 1195 -22.58 -44.43 27.43
C SER A 1195 -23.07 -43.05 26.96
N SER A 1196 -23.05 -42.76 25.65
CA SER A 1196 -23.58 -41.49 25.16
C SER A 1196 -25.10 -41.40 25.22
N ILE A 1197 -25.83 -42.51 25.07
CA ILE A 1197 -27.28 -42.52 25.27
C ILE A 1197 -27.60 -42.15 26.72
N ARG A 1198 -26.87 -42.68 27.71
CA ARG A 1198 -27.00 -42.26 29.13
C ARG A 1198 -26.68 -40.78 29.35
N ALA A 1199 -25.58 -40.28 28.79
CA ALA A 1199 -25.21 -38.87 28.92
C ALA A 1199 -26.30 -37.93 28.34
N TYR A 1200 -26.90 -38.30 27.21
CA TYR A 1200 -28.01 -37.57 26.61
C TYR A 1200 -29.37 -37.87 27.24
N ALA A 1201 -29.48 -38.89 28.09
CA ALA A 1201 -30.67 -39.14 28.89
C ALA A 1201 -30.86 -38.00 29.90
N SER A 1202 -29.79 -37.58 30.58
CA SER A 1202 -29.77 -36.50 31.56
C SER A 1202 -29.91 -35.06 31.01
N VAL A 1203 -30.12 -34.87 29.69
CA VAL A 1203 -30.25 -33.53 29.08
C VAL A 1203 -31.71 -33.13 28.95
N GLU A 1204 -32.06 -31.98 29.52
CA GLU A 1204 -33.40 -31.36 29.45
C GLU A 1204 -33.77 -30.98 27.99
N ARG A 1205 -35.03 -31.19 27.60
CA ARG A 1205 -35.48 -31.08 26.20
C ARG A 1205 -36.91 -30.58 26.07
N ASP A 1206 -37.23 -30.05 24.90
CA ASP A 1206 -38.60 -29.94 24.43
C ASP A 1206 -39.26 -31.34 24.37
N GLY A 1207 -40.47 -31.47 24.94
CA GLY A 1207 -41.18 -32.74 25.12
C GLY A 1207 -41.61 -33.49 23.84
N ARG A 1208 -41.23 -32.99 22.66
CA ARG A 1208 -41.28 -33.70 21.38
C ARG A 1208 -39.96 -34.44 21.12
N SER A 1209 -38.84 -33.72 21.10
CA SER A 1209 -37.50 -34.27 20.91
C SER A 1209 -37.16 -35.34 21.96
N GLN A 1210 -37.63 -35.16 23.20
CA GLN A 1210 -37.52 -36.17 24.26
C GLN A 1210 -38.17 -37.51 23.87
N LYS A 1211 -39.36 -37.50 23.24
CA LYS A 1211 -40.06 -38.72 22.82
C LYS A 1211 -39.38 -39.37 21.62
N GLU A 1212 -38.93 -38.57 20.67
CA GLU A 1212 -38.19 -39.03 19.48
C GLU A 1212 -36.83 -39.67 19.90
N PHE A 1213 -36.11 -39.07 20.86
CA PHE A 1213 -34.89 -39.64 21.45
C PHE A 1213 -35.13 -40.91 22.28
N VAL A 1214 -36.21 -40.99 23.08
CA VAL A 1214 -36.58 -42.20 23.82
C VAL A 1214 -36.93 -43.35 22.87
N ALA A 1215 -37.62 -43.09 21.77
CA ALA A 1215 -37.93 -44.09 20.74
C ALA A 1215 -36.65 -44.63 20.06
N PHE A 1216 -35.75 -43.74 19.63
CA PHE A 1216 -34.43 -44.10 19.11
C PHE A 1216 -33.64 -44.96 20.10
N SER A 1217 -33.58 -44.53 21.37
CA SER A 1217 -32.80 -45.22 22.41
C SER A 1217 -33.33 -46.61 22.74
N ARG A 1218 -34.66 -46.82 22.71
CA ARG A 1218 -35.29 -48.15 22.84
C ARG A 1218 -35.01 -49.05 21.65
N HIS A 1219 -34.99 -48.50 20.43
CA HIS A 1219 -34.61 -49.25 19.22
C HIS A 1219 -33.15 -49.72 19.30
N VAL A 1220 -32.22 -48.84 19.68
CA VAL A 1220 -30.80 -49.19 19.87
C VAL A 1220 -30.62 -50.30 20.92
N LEU A 1221 -31.30 -50.22 22.07
CA LEU A 1221 -31.24 -51.29 23.08
C LEU A 1221 -31.68 -52.64 22.54
N HIS A 1222 -32.78 -52.70 21.79
CA HIS A 1222 -33.26 -53.92 21.15
C HIS A 1222 -32.24 -54.48 20.14
N CYS A 1223 -31.67 -53.62 19.28
CA CYS A 1223 -30.63 -54.01 18.33
C CYS A 1223 -29.39 -54.59 19.05
N VAL A 1224 -28.92 -53.96 20.12
CA VAL A 1224 -27.78 -54.46 20.91
C VAL A 1224 -28.10 -55.81 21.56
N GLN A 1225 -29.30 -55.99 22.12
CA GLN A 1225 -29.75 -57.28 22.66
C GLN A 1225 -29.76 -58.39 21.60
N SER A 1226 -30.12 -58.07 20.35
CA SER A 1226 -30.13 -59.03 19.25
C SER A 1226 -28.76 -59.42 18.68
N MET A 1227 -27.65 -58.77 19.09
CA MET A 1227 -26.31 -59.12 18.59
C MET A 1227 -25.70 -60.38 19.23
N GLY A 1228 -26.41 -61.02 20.16
CA GLY A 1228 -26.05 -62.32 20.73
C GLY A 1228 -25.40 -62.27 22.11
N ASP A 1229 -25.59 -63.35 22.86
CA ASP A 1229 -25.36 -63.46 24.29
C ASP A 1229 -23.92 -63.23 24.77
N LEU A 1230 -22.92 -63.15 23.87
CA LEU A 1230 -21.53 -62.87 24.25
C LEU A 1230 -21.26 -61.35 24.34
N VAL A 1231 -21.79 -60.55 23.41
CA VAL A 1231 -21.75 -59.08 23.51
C VAL A 1231 -22.72 -58.61 24.59
N GLU A 1232 -23.90 -59.21 24.67
CA GLU A 1232 -24.88 -58.91 25.73
C GLU A 1232 -24.31 -59.18 27.12
N ARG A 1233 -23.58 -60.30 27.33
CA ARG A 1233 -22.83 -60.55 28.58
C ARG A 1233 -21.73 -59.51 28.84
N ALA A 1234 -20.96 -59.14 27.81
CA ALA A 1234 -19.83 -58.21 27.96
C ALA A 1234 -20.27 -56.78 28.33
N VAL A 1235 -21.45 -56.34 27.87
CA VAL A 1235 -21.94 -54.96 28.05
C VAL A 1235 -23.18 -54.89 28.98
N ARG A 1236 -23.53 -56.01 29.64
CA ARG A 1236 -24.76 -56.18 30.43
C ARG A 1236 -25.03 -55.07 31.44
N THR A 1237 -24.01 -54.66 32.19
CA THR A 1237 -24.08 -53.62 33.23
C THR A 1237 -24.40 -52.25 32.66
N GLU A 1238 -23.83 -51.91 31.51
CA GLU A 1238 -24.13 -50.67 30.80
C GLU A 1238 -25.51 -50.72 30.16
N LEU A 1239 -25.90 -51.86 29.60
CA LEU A 1239 -27.22 -52.07 28.99
C LEU A 1239 -28.34 -51.90 30.04
N SER A 1240 -28.21 -52.47 31.24
CA SER A 1240 -29.14 -52.24 32.36
C SER A 1240 -29.11 -50.80 32.86
N SER A 1241 -27.93 -50.17 32.95
CA SER A 1241 -27.78 -48.77 33.35
C SER A 1241 -28.45 -47.81 32.35
N THR A 1242 -28.35 -48.10 31.05
CA THR A 1242 -28.96 -47.31 29.97
C THR A 1242 -30.48 -47.49 29.93
N ALA A 1243 -30.98 -48.72 30.09
CA ALA A 1243 -32.41 -48.98 30.21
C ALA A 1243 -33.02 -48.26 31.43
N ALA A 1244 -32.33 -48.28 32.58
CA ALA A 1244 -32.77 -47.55 33.78
C ALA A 1244 -32.84 -46.03 33.55
N ALA A 1245 -31.81 -45.44 32.92
CA ALA A 1245 -31.80 -44.02 32.58
C ALA A 1245 -32.95 -43.63 31.63
N ILE A 1246 -33.17 -44.38 30.54
CA ILE A 1246 -34.27 -44.11 29.60
C ILE A 1246 -35.64 -44.22 30.29
N ASN A 1247 -35.79 -45.18 31.21
CA ASN A 1247 -37.04 -45.38 31.96
C ASN A 1247 -37.27 -44.35 33.09
N SER A 1248 -36.30 -43.49 33.43
CA SER A 1248 -36.52 -42.35 34.32
C SER A 1248 -36.97 -41.07 33.60
N ILE A 1249 -37.11 -41.11 32.27
CA ILE A 1249 -37.36 -39.95 31.39
C ILE A 1249 -38.68 -40.09 30.60
N ALA A 1250 -39.28 -41.29 30.62
CA ALA A 1250 -40.34 -41.73 29.72
C ALA A 1250 -41.63 -42.12 30.46
#